data_AF-A0A1J1J1U1-F1
#
_entry.id   AF-A0A1J1J1U1-F1
#
_cell.length_a   1.000
_cell.length_b   1.000
_cell.length_c   1.000
_cell.angle_alpha   90.00
_cell.angle_beta   90.00
_cell.angle_gamma   90.00
#
_symmetry.space_group_name_H-M   'P 1'
#
loop_
_entity.id
_entity.type
_entity.pdbx_description
1 polymer ?
#
loop_
_entity_poly.entity_id
_entity_poly.type
_entity_poly.pdbx_seq_one_letter_code
_entity_poly.pdbx_strand_id
1 'polypeptide(L)'
;MPEIKVTPLGAGQDVGRSCILLTIGGKNVMLDCGMHMGYNDERRFPDFSYIVPEDMRKVAVERKGESNFFTTQMIKDCMKKVTAVTLHQSVMVDSEMEIKAYYAGHVLGAAMFWIKVGNQSVVYTGDYNMTADRHLGAAWIDKCKPDLLITESTYATTIRDSKRCRETDFLKKVHECVARGGKVLIPVFALGRAQELCILLETYWERMNLKYPIYFALGLTEKANNYYKMFITWTNQKIRKTFIHRNMFDFKHIKPFDRGYIDNPGSMVVFATPGMLHAGLSLQIFKKWAPNENNMLVMPGYCVQGTVGHKVLGGAKKVEFENRQVVEVKMAVEYMSFSAHADAKGIMQLIQNCEPRNVLLVHGEAAKMEFLKEKIRDEFKIDCYFPANGETQVISTPLKIPVDCSLQLLKNEAKIYNAQPPDPKRRRFLHGILVMKEGKLTLMDVTDVFKEFNGINRHVMKFSSYIKVENSSSSLQILEQLHLLLKEKLSVWEVKLVDSQSVAVESVNVKLEEENSERRICVSWANPDEDLACFLTDSLMAGSIHGIKRSKCEHINSSQNRESIEPNIFQKRLNLLRNEMEIRTLIDAYIVTNYDEHQAYQSDDVDSRLTFISGFSGPIGDVVITLRSAALWTDAKYLELADQELNCEWKIFIMGENPTIAEWLAKQIPTDASVGVDPATTPHHLWNEWDRELSREFFKITKVKNLIDFMWGSERISPRNFSIRTLNSTFTGSSWQNKTETLKGHLREHRCDAMIVSSLTEIAYLLNLRGKDYRYVPVFKAYLIVTHEKIILYTNISRVPLEAELMLKFDFRTNSCYQSECVIIKNYDEFWHDLRALSHRWKRVLLPTMNVFDMGTSEAVYSMFNKENILEKPSPIIYMRAQKNEVERIGMRSAHLRDAVAMCDALSYMDERYLSGDRWKEYKLAIEIDRARYEQSKVEGLAFKTIAAFGKNAAKPYYDTKNESETIINDENFFLIDSGGQYLDGTTSIARTLHLGEPTTEQKKAYTSVLTGLIRLSMLVFPDNLRPADIDTLIRGPLWSSRHDYEHLSGHGIGSYLSVEESPINIAYTTKHKYVFKEGYFFTVAPGYYKANDYGIRLKNVFEVIDTHDKHFTGAKFLTLQVTTLVPFESKLIDKTLLSLQEKKWLNNYNAQIRETVGAELKRQLKMQAFY
;
A
#
# COMPACT_ATOMS: atom_id res chain seq x y z
N MET A 1 -12.42 21.93 32.59
CA MET A 1 -12.63 20.57 32.00
C MET A 1 -12.30 20.66 30.52
N PRO A 2 -11.88 19.58 29.84
CA PRO A 2 -11.71 19.63 28.39
C PRO A 2 -13.06 19.95 27.72
N GLU A 3 -13.04 20.89 26.78
CA GLU A 3 -14.24 21.42 26.12
C GLU A 3 -14.18 21.17 24.61
N ILE A 4 -15.34 20.95 23.99
CA ILE A 4 -15.53 21.01 22.54
C ILE A 4 -16.32 22.28 22.25
N LYS A 5 -15.85 23.11 21.32
CA LYS A 5 -16.56 24.34 20.90
C LYS A 5 -17.02 24.19 19.47
N VAL A 6 -18.28 24.52 19.20
CA VAL A 6 -18.87 24.45 17.86
C VAL A 6 -19.55 25.77 17.55
N THR A 7 -19.14 26.41 16.45
CA THR A 7 -19.70 27.67 15.96
C THR A 7 -20.20 27.47 14.53
N PRO A 8 -21.52 27.39 14.29
CA PRO A 8 -22.07 27.39 12.93
C PRO A 8 -21.90 28.77 12.30
N LEU A 9 -21.31 28.84 11.11
CA LEU A 9 -21.15 30.09 10.34
C LEU A 9 -22.23 30.26 9.27
N GLY A 10 -23.03 29.23 8.98
CA GLY A 10 -24.19 29.34 8.08
C GLY A 10 -25.14 28.12 8.00
N ALA A 11 -25.06 27.17 8.94
CA ALA A 11 -26.03 26.06 9.08
C ALA A 11 -26.71 26.00 10.46
N GLY A 12 -26.50 27.01 11.30
CA GLY A 12 -27.21 27.20 12.56
C GLY A 12 -28.61 27.75 12.29
N GLN A 13 -29.63 26.93 12.54
CA GLN A 13 -31.04 27.27 12.35
C GLN A 13 -31.42 27.72 10.91
N ASP A 14 -30.59 27.38 9.93
CA ASP A 14 -30.74 27.75 8.53
C ASP A 14 -30.33 26.59 7.60
N VAL A 15 -30.77 26.64 6.33
CA VAL A 15 -30.53 25.60 5.32
C VAL A 15 -29.81 26.19 4.11
N GLY A 16 -28.65 25.60 3.76
CA GLY A 16 -28.03 25.80 2.44
C GLY A 16 -26.70 26.56 2.42
N ARG A 17 -26.33 27.33 3.44
CA ARG A 17 -25.01 28.00 3.54
C ARG A 17 -24.11 27.38 4.62
N SER A 18 -24.01 26.06 4.66
CA SER A 18 -23.28 25.38 5.73
C SER A 18 -21.83 25.76 5.85
N CYS A 19 -21.39 25.95 7.09
CA CYS A 19 -20.01 25.93 7.49
C CYS A 19 -20.02 25.85 9.02
N ILE A 20 -19.18 24.99 9.58
CA ILE A 20 -19.12 24.75 11.02
C ILE A 20 -17.66 24.82 11.43
N LEU A 21 -17.35 25.69 12.38
CA LEU A 21 -16.04 25.78 13.00
C LEU A 21 -16.06 24.95 14.29
N LEU A 22 -15.24 23.91 14.31
CA LEU A 22 -15.08 22.99 15.44
C LEU A 22 -13.72 23.23 16.10
N THR A 23 -13.71 23.52 17.40
CA THR A 23 -12.49 23.49 18.22
C THR A 23 -12.51 22.26 19.11
N ILE A 24 -11.52 21.38 18.95
CA ILE A 24 -11.40 20.11 19.68
C ILE A 24 -9.91 19.85 19.99
N GLY A 25 -9.59 19.53 21.25
CA GLY A 25 -8.21 19.27 21.68
C GLY A 25 -7.22 20.40 21.35
N GLY A 26 -7.67 21.66 21.37
CA GLY A 26 -6.86 22.82 20.99
C GLY A 26 -6.67 23.05 19.49
N LYS A 27 -7.25 22.20 18.62
CA LYS A 27 -7.20 22.32 17.15
C LYS A 27 -8.50 22.88 16.59
N ASN A 28 -8.41 23.64 15.51
CA ASN A 28 -9.56 24.18 14.78
C ASN A 28 -9.77 23.40 13.47
N VAL A 29 -11.00 22.92 13.25
CA VAL A 29 -11.42 22.15 12.09
C VAL A 29 -12.63 22.84 11.47
N MET A 30 -12.55 23.15 10.18
CA MET A 30 -13.69 23.66 9.41
C MET A 30 -14.40 22.50 8.71
N LEU A 31 -15.70 22.36 8.96
CA LEU A 31 -16.54 21.29 8.45
C LEU A 31 -17.61 21.89 7.54
N ASP A 32 -17.65 21.41 6.30
CA ASP A 32 -18.58 21.84 5.24
C ASP A 32 -18.42 23.32 4.78
N CYS A 33 -18.84 23.61 3.56
CA CYS A 33 -18.78 24.95 2.98
C CYS A 33 -19.79 25.07 1.82
N GLY A 34 -21.02 25.46 2.13
CA GLY A 34 -22.15 25.61 1.22
C GLY A 34 -22.53 27.07 0.92
N MET A 35 -23.59 27.25 0.13
CA MET A 35 -24.08 28.57 -0.28
C MET A 35 -25.62 28.60 -0.44
N HIS A 36 -26.25 29.62 0.13
CA HIS A 36 -27.70 29.78 0.14
C HIS A 36 -28.21 30.39 -1.18
N MET A 37 -28.90 29.57 -1.99
CA MET A 37 -29.32 29.92 -3.35
C MET A 37 -30.49 30.92 -3.45
N GLY A 38 -31.11 31.27 -2.32
CA GLY A 38 -32.20 32.26 -2.26
C GLY A 38 -31.74 33.73 -2.12
N TYR A 39 -30.44 33.97 -1.87
CA TYR A 39 -29.88 35.32 -1.75
C TYR A 39 -28.97 35.63 -2.94
N ASN A 40 -29.05 36.86 -3.44
CA ASN A 40 -28.21 37.37 -4.53
C ASN A 40 -27.07 38.27 -4.04
N ASP A 41 -26.97 38.50 -2.73
CA ASP A 41 -25.95 39.31 -2.05
C ASP A 41 -25.09 38.45 -1.11
N GLU A 42 -24.23 39.09 -0.32
CA GLU A 42 -23.28 38.45 0.59
C GLU A 42 -23.91 37.46 1.58
N ARG A 43 -25.21 37.61 1.90
CA ARG A 43 -25.93 36.69 2.80
C ARG A 43 -25.99 35.26 2.29
N ARG A 44 -25.68 35.04 1.01
CA ARG A 44 -25.57 33.71 0.39
C ARG A 44 -24.41 32.87 0.95
N PHE A 45 -23.37 33.49 1.49
CA PHE A 45 -22.18 32.80 1.98
C PHE A 45 -22.21 32.65 3.51
N PRO A 46 -21.47 31.68 4.08
CA PRO A 46 -21.21 31.63 5.51
C PRO A 46 -20.48 32.90 6.01
N ASP A 47 -20.63 33.22 7.28
CA ASP A 47 -19.93 34.35 7.89
C ASP A 47 -18.45 34.01 8.16
N PHE A 48 -17.60 34.21 7.16
CA PHE A 48 -16.16 33.94 7.25
C PHE A 48 -15.37 34.94 8.10
N SER A 49 -16.01 35.96 8.70
CA SER A 49 -15.31 36.89 9.60
C SER A 49 -14.71 36.23 10.83
N TYR A 50 -15.21 35.04 11.18
CA TYR A 50 -14.67 34.20 12.24
C TYR A 50 -13.38 33.45 11.84
N ILE A 51 -12.98 33.51 10.56
CA ILE A 51 -11.84 32.75 10.00
C ILE A 51 -10.78 33.66 9.37
N VAL A 52 -11.15 34.79 8.77
CA VAL A 52 -10.25 35.62 7.95
C VAL A 52 -10.26 37.10 8.39
N PRO A 53 -9.12 37.82 8.44
CA PRO A 53 -9.07 39.24 8.76
C PRO A 53 -9.85 40.13 7.78
N GLU A 54 -10.33 41.27 8.29
CA GLU A 54 -11.24 42.26 7.67
C GLU A 54 -10.81 42.74 6.26
N ASP A 55 -9.51 42.69 5.94
CA ASP A 55 -8.96 43.16 4.67
C ASP A 55 -9.28 42.26 3.46
N MET A 56 -9.46 40.94 3.64
CA MET A 56 -9.95 40.08 2.54
C MET A 56 -11.41 40.33 2.21
N ARG A 57 -12.20 40.79 3.20
CA ARG A 57 -13.61 41.14 3.02
C ARG A 57 -13.75 42.37 2.12
N LYS A 58 -12.89 43.39 2.28
CA LYS A 58 -12.86 44.57 1.40
C LYS A 58 -12.54 44.22 -0.07
N VAL A 59 -11.64 43.27 -0.31
CA VAL A 59 -11.30 42.81 -1.67
C VAL A 59 -12.47 42.08 -2.35
N ALA A 60 -13.32 41.39 -1.58
CA ALA A 60 -14.49 40.68 -2.12
C ALA A 60 -15.68 41.61 -2.45
N VAL A 61 -15.73 42.83 -1.90
CA VAL A 61 -16.91 43.72 -1.97
C VAL A 61 -16.70 44.94 -2.90
N GLU A 62 -15.47 45.40 -3.14
CA GLU A 62 -15.24 46.71 -3.77
C GLU A 62 -14.97 46.75 -5.29
N ARG A 63 -15.09 45.65 -6.06
CA ARG A 63 -14.95 45.72 -7.53
C ARG A 63 -16.08 45.03 -8.28
N LYS A 64 -17.16 45.76 -8.55
CA LYS A 64 -18.14 45.40 -9.59
C LYS A 64 -17.43 45.36 -10.95
N GLY A 65 -17.04 44.16 -11.43
CA GLY A 65 -16.61 43.95 -12.81
C GLY A 65 -15.50 42.93 -13.07
N GLU A 66 -14.76 42.47 -12.06
CA GLU A 66 -13.73 41.44 -12.24
C GLU A 66 -14.31 40.03 -12.05
N SER A 67 -14.11 39.16 -13.05
CA SER A 67 -14.70 37.80 -13.11
C SER A 67 -13.78 36.67 -12.63
N ASN A 68 -12.53 36.95 -12.24
CA ASN A 68 -11.54 35.92 -11.90
C ASN A 68 -10.82 36.23 -10.57
N PHE A 69 -11.46 35.90 -9.44
CA PHE A 69 -10.91 36.08 -8.08
C PHE A 69 -9.77 35.12 -7.73
N PHE A 70 -9.66 33.98 -8.42
CA PHE A 70 -8.61 32.98 -8.19
C PHE A 70 -7.92 32.67 -9.51
N THR A 71 -6.58 32.75 -9.53
CA THR A 71 -5.82 32.31 -10.70
C THR A 71 -5.81 30.78 -10.78
N THR A 72 -5.59 30.22 -11.97
CA THR A 72 -5.40 28.78 -12.16
C THR A 72 -4.29 28.24 -11.25
N GLN A 73 -3.27 29.04 -10.95
CA GLN A 73 -2.18 28.68 -10.05
C GLN A 73 -2.66 28.56 -8.60
N MET A 74 -3.47 29.50 -8.11
CA MET A 74 -4.07 29.41 -6.77
C MET A 74 -4.95 28.17 -6.60
N ILE A 75 -5.68 27.78 -7.63
CA ILE A 75 -6.45 26.53 -7.63
C ILE A 75 -5.52 25.32 -7.54
N LYS A 76 -4.45 25.27 -8.35
CA LYS A 76 -3.46 24.19 -8.27
C LYS A 76 -2.80 24.10 -6.90
N ASP A 77 -2.44 25.22 -6.29
CA ASP A 77 -1.81 25.25 -4.97
C ASP A 77 -2.78 24.88 -3.84
N CYS A 78 -4.07 25.18 -4.00
CA CYS A 78 -5.12 24.64 -3.14
C CYS A 78 -5.24 23.12 -3.29
N MET A 79 -5.28 22.60 -4.52
CA MET A 79 -5.39 21.17 -4.79
C MET A 79 -4.19 20.35 -4.27
N LYS A 80 -2.99 20.93 -4.21
CA LYS A 80 -1.82 20.29 -3.57
C LYS A 80 -2.01 20.03 -2.07
N LYS A 81 -2.88 20.79 -1.41
CA LYS A 81 -3.20 20.63 0.03
C LYS A 81 -4.36 19.66 0.27
N VAL A 82 -4.93 19.08 -0.79
CA VAL A 82 -6.05 18.15 -0.70
C VAL A 82 -5.53 16.73 -0.52
N THR A 83 -5.93 16.08 0.58
CA THR A 83 -5.68 14.66 0.81
C THR A 83 -6.96 13.87 0.56
N ALA A 84 -6.90 12.90 -0.35
CA ALA A 84 -8.02 11.99 -0.59
C ALA A 84 -8.09 10.96 0.53
N VAL A 85 -9.27 10.79 1.13
CA VAL A 85 -9.54 9.80 2.18
C VAL A 85 -10.49 8.75 1.63
N THR A 86 -10.11 7.47 1.72
CA THR A 86 -10.98 6.37 1.30
C THR A 86 -12.06 6.13 2.36
N LEU A 87 -13.27 5.72 1.97
CA LEU A 87 -14.30 5.31 2.93
C LEU A 87 -13.75 4.19 3.83
N HIS A 88 -14.00 4.33 5.13
CA HIS A 88 -13.53 3.47 6.22
C HIS A 88 -12.03 3.51 6.52
N GLN A 89 -11.24 4.28 5.76
CA GLN A 89 -9.85 4.53 6.08
C GLN A 89 -9.74 5.52 7.24
N SER A 90 -8.84 5.22 8.18
CA SER A 90 -8.43 6.15 9.23
C SER A 90 -7.12 6.82 8.81
N VAL A 91 -7.04 8.13 8.96
CA VAL A 91 -5.91 8.95 8.55
C VAL A 91 -5.47 9.78 9.76
N MET A 92 -4.20 9.65 10.14
CA MET A 92 -3.58 10.53 11.11
C MET A 92 -3.22 11.84 10.40
N VAL A 93 -3.83 12.94 10.84
CA VAL A 93 -3.55 14.29 10.31
C VAL A 93 -2.26 14.83 10.92
N ASP A 94 -2.03 14.54 12.21
CA ASP A 94 -0.79 14.81 12.94
C ASP A 94 -0.62 13.81 14.10
N SER A 95 0.28 14.07 15.06
CA SER A 95 0.55 13.18 16.19
C SER A 95 -0.64 12.99 17.15
N GLU A 96 -1.67 13.84 17.07
CA GLU A 96 -2.78 13.88 18.04
C GLU A 96 -4.17 13.78 17.38
N MET A 97 -4.30 14.14 16.10
CA MET A 97 -5.56 14.18 15.36
C MET A 97 -5.70 13.03 14.37
N GLU A 98 -6.78 12.26 14.53
CA GLU A 98 -7.18 11.15 13.67
C GLU A 98 -8.54 11.46 13.02
N ILE A 99 -8.68 11.18 11.73
CA ILE A 99 -9.96 11.27 11.00
C ILE A 99 -10.31 9.96 10.32
N LYS A 100 -11.59 9.58 10.32
CA LYS A 100 -12.11 8.41 9.61
C LYS A 100 -13.38 8.74 8.85
N ALA A 101 -13.42 8.38 7.58
CA ALA A 101 -14.60 8.60 6.73
C ALA A 101 -15.56 7.39 6.78
N TYR A 102 -16.86 7.64 6.83
CA TYR A 102 -17.94 6.64 6.80
C TYR A 102 -18.93 6.94 5.67
N TYR A 103 -19.61 5.93 5.16
CA TYR A 103 -20.52 6.08 4.03
C TYR A 103 -21.83 6.77 4.44
N ALA A 104 -22.19 7.89 3.79
CA ALA A 104 -23.37 8.69 4.15
C ALA A 104 -24.64 8.38 3.34
N GLY A 105 -24.56 7.61 2.24
CA GLY A 105 -25.75 7.17 1.48
C GLY A 105 -26.58 8.27 0.77
N HIS A 106 -26.15 9.54 0.80
CA HIS A 106 -26.88 10.67 0.21
C HIS A 106 -26.70 10.80 -1.31
N VAL A 107 -25.44 10.93 -1.76
CA VAL A 107 -25.02 10.90 -3.16
C VAL A 107 -23.77 10.02 -3.31
N LEU A 108 -23.38 9.75 -4.56
CA LEU A 108 -22.14 9.06 -4.87
C LEU A 108 -20.95 9.73 -4.18
N GLY A 109 -20.30 9.01 -3.26
CA GLY A 109 -19.15 9.48 -2.50
C GLY A 109 -19.43 10.40 -1.31
N ALA A 110 -20.70 10.57 -0.93
CA ALA A 110 -21.05 11.26 0.31
C ALA A 110 -20.49 10.52 1.53
N ALA A 111 -19.88 11.26 2.47
CA ALA A 111 -19.20 10.71 3.63
C ALA A 111 -19.54 11.47 4.92
N MET A 112 -19.60 10.73 6.03
CA MET A 112 -19.61 11.24 7.39
C MET A 112 -18.18 11.15 7.94
N PHE A 113 -17.74 12.11 8.77
CA PHE A 113 -16.39 12.10 9.32
C PHE A 113 -16.43 11.92 10.84
N TRP A 114 -15.71 10.91 11.32
CA TRP A 114 -15.35 10.78 12.73
C TRP A 114 -13.97 11.40 12.94
N ILE A 115 -13.88 12.33 13.90
CA ILE A 115 -12.69 13.13 14.18
C ILE A 115 -12.35 12.93 15.65
N LYS A 116 -11.11 12.54 15.93
CA LYS A 116 -10.62 12.32 17.28
C LYS A 116 -9.36 13.14 17.51
N VAL A 117 -9.31 13.88 18.62
CA VAL A 117 -8.11 14.58 19.08
C VAL A 117 -7.87 14.22 20.54
N GLY A 118 -6.79 13.49 20.81
CA GLY A 118 -6.53 12.90 22.12
C GLY A 118 -7.69 12.03 22.61
N ASN A 119 -8.34 12.47 23.70
CA ASN A 119 -9.45 11.75 24.34
C ASN A 119 -10.86 12.23 23.94
N GLN A 120 -10.94 13.27 23.11
CA GLN A 120 -12.19 13.87 22.62
C GLN A 120 -12.50 13.34 21.21
N SER A 121 -13.78 13.14 20.90
CA SER A 121 -14.22 12.68 19.59
C SER A 121 -15.54 13.29 19.14
N VAL A 122 -15.64 13.60 17.84
CA VAL A 122 -16.82 14.20 17.19
C VAL A 122 -17.15 13.41 15.94
N VAL A 123 -18.44 13.21 15.66
CA VAL A 123 -18.92 12.78 14.34
C VAL A 123 -19.65 13.93 13.67
N TYR A 124 -19.27 14.25 12.43
CA TYR A 124 -20.01 15.16 11.57
C TYR A 124 -20.63 14.39 10.40
N THR A 125 -21.96 14.48 10.25
CA THR A 125 -22.65 13.67 9.22
C THR A 125 -22.62 14.28 7.83
N GLY A 126 -22.58 15.61 7.72
CA GLY A 126 -23.03 16.27 6.49
C GLY A 126 -24.45 15.83 6.11
N ASP A 127 -24.78 15.86 4.81
CA ASP A 127 -26.02 15.30 4.28
C ASP A 127 -25.94 13.77 4.17
N TYR A 128 -26.92 13.06 4.70
CA TYR A 128 -26.93 11.60 4.74
C TYR A 128 -28.32 11.01 4.53
N ASN A 129 -28.38 9.72 4.19
CA ASN A 129 -29.64 9.00 4.01
C ASN A 129 -29.61 7.64 4.68
N MET A 130 -30.45 7.43 5.70
CA MET A 130 -30.59 6.12 6.37
C MET A 130 -31.49 5.14 5.61
N THR A 131 -32.11 5.57 4.51
CA THR A 131 -32.96 4.70 3.67
C THR A 131 -32.27 4.44 2.33
N ALA A 132 -32.14 3.16 1.96
CA ALA A 132 -31.54 2.79 0.68
C ALA A 132 -32.37 3.31 -0.52
N ASP A 133 -31.68 3.98 -1.45
CA ASP A 133 -32.21 4.36 -2.75
C ASP A 133 -32.13 3.19 -3.74
N ARG A 134 -32.74 3.31 -4.93
CA ARG A 134 -32.63 2.27 -5.97
C ARG A 134 -31.21 2.15 -6.48
N HIS A 135 -30.40 3.20 -6.35
CA HIS A 135 -29.01 3.24 -6.79
C HIS A 135 -27.97 3.28 -5.66
N LEU A 136 -28.27 3.77 -4.46
CA LEU A 136 -27.32 3.86 -3.35
C LEU A 136 -27.77 3.04 -2.13
N GLY A 137 -26.83 2.67 -1.27
CA GLY A 137 -27.11 2.01 0.01
C GLY A 137 -27.55 3.01 1.08
N ALA A 138 -27.99 2.51 2.23
CA ALA A 138 -28.20 3.35 3.41
C ALA A 138 -26.85 3.78 4.02
N ALA A 139 -26.84 4.92 4.70
CA ALA A 139 -25.72 5.39 5.49
C ALA A 139 -25.32 4.33 6.55
N TRP A 140 -24.02 4.24 6.83
CA TRP A 140 -23.48 3.23 7.72
C TRP A 140 -22.28 3.78 8.50
N ILE A 141 -22.27 3.52 9.81
CA ILE A 141 -21.24 3.99 10.75
C ILE A 141 -21.05 2.99 11.90
N ASP A 142 -19.82 2.93 12.42
CA ASP A 142 -19.49 2.12 13.59
C ASP A 142 -20.14 2.68 14.86
N LYS A 143 -20.26 1.82 15.88
CA LYS A 143 -20.69 2.20 17.22
C LYS A 143 -19.58 2.96 17.98
N CYS A 144 -19.28 4.16 17.52
CA CYS A 144 -18.10 4.94 17.90
C CYS A 144 -18.25 5.76 19.18
N LYS A 145 -19.48 5.88 19.75
CA LYS A 145 -19.77 6.58 21.02
C LYS A 145 -19.09 7.95 21.15
N PRO A 146 -19.27 8.86 20.17
CA PRO A 146 -18.56 10.13 20.18
C PRO A 146 -19.03 11.02 21.33
N ASP A 147 -18.17 11.94 21.77
CA ASP A 147 -18.53 12.95 22.77
C ASP A 147 -19.58 13.92 22.20
N LEU A 148 -19.59 14.11 20.88
CA LEU A 148 -20.58 14.91 20.16
C LEU A 148 -20.90 14.33 18.78
N LEU A 149 -22.18 14.21 18.46
CA LEU A 149 -22.68 13.97 17.10
C LEU A 149 -23.29 15.25 16.54
N ILE A 150 -22.71 15.78 15.46
CA ILE A 150 -23.24 16.91 14.70
C ILE A 150 -23.98 16.36 13.48
N THR A 151 -25.30 16.55 13.41
CA THR A 151 -26.14 15.92 12.39
C THR A 151 -27.09 16.91 11.69
N GLU A 152 -27.33 16.70 10.39
CA GLU A 152 -28.33 17.48 9.65
C GLU A 152 -29.75 17.25 10.18
N SER A 153 -30.64 18.23 9.97
CA SER A 153 -32.00 18.22 10.50
C SER A 153 -33.01 18.80 9.51
N THR A 154 -32.70 18.75 8.21
CA THR A 154 -33.48 19.38 7.13
C THR A 154 -34.95 18.95 7.15
N TYR A 155 -35.20 17.69 7.52
CA TYR A 155 -36.54 17.08 7.62
C TYR A 155 -36.88 16.62 9.04
N ALA A 156 -36.42 17.36 10.05
CA ALA A 156 -36.56 17.06 11.48
C ALA A 156 -37.98 16.66 11.95
N THR A 157 -39.03 17.21 11.33
CA THR A 157 -40.43 16.94 11.67
C THR A 157 -41.14 15.99 10.70
N THR A 158 -40.48 15.60 9.61
CA THR A 158 -41.10 14.79 8.56
C THR A 158 -40.90 13.31 8.86
N ILE A 159 -41.95 12.51 8.75
CA ILE A 159 -41.89 11.06 8.66
C ILE A 159 -42.44 10.69 7.29
N ARG A 160 -41.61 10.07 6.45
CA ARG A 160 -42.03 9.81 5.06
C ARG A 160 -42.86 8.54 4.96
N ASP A 161 -43.87 8.60 4.11
CA ASP A 161 -44.62 7.42 3.70
C ASP A 161 -43.72 6.38 3.03
N SER A 162 -44.24 5.15 2.98
CA SER A 162 -43.53 4.03 2.34
C SER A 162 -43.05 4.42 0.95
N LYS A 163 -41.79 4.08 0.65
CA LYS A 163 -41.15 4.35 -0.64
C LYS A 163 -42.04 3.90 -1.81
N ARG A 164 -42.66 2.72 -1.68
CA ARG A 164 -43.52 2.11 -2.70
C ARG A 164 -44.76 2.94 -3.00
N CYS A 165 -45.42 3.51 -1.99
CA CYS A 165 -46.60 4.36 -2.20
C CYS A 165 -46.23 5.64 -2.97
N ARG A 166 -45.13 6.31 -2.57
CA ARG A 166 -44.64 7.53 -3.25
C ARG A 166 -44.24 7.28 -4.70
N GLU A 167 -43.50 6.19 -4.96
CA GLU A 167 -43.13 5.80 -6.32
C GLU A 167 -44.37 5.53 -7.19
N THR A 168 -45.39 4.88 -6.62
CA THR A 168 -46.63 4.57 -7.35
C THR A 168 -47.42 5.84 -7.67
N ASP A 169 -47.58 6.75 -6.71
CA ASP A 169 -48.28 8.02 -6.91
C ASP A 169 -47.58 8.90 -7.96
N PHE A 170 -46.25 8.99 -7.89
CA PHE A 170 -45.44 9.69 -8.90
C PHE A 170 -45.67 9.16 -10.31
N LEU A 171 -45.52 7.85 -10.50
CA LEU A 171 -45.71 7.22 -11.80
C LEU A 171 -47.13 7.42 -12.34
N LYS A 172 -48.13 7.32 -11.46
CA LYS A 172 -49.54 7.54 -11.79
C LYS A 172 -49.78 8.97 -12.30
N LYS A 173 -49.40 9.99 -11.52
CA LYS A 173 -49.63 11.40 -11.89
C LYS A 173 -48.87 11.82 -13.14
N VAL A 174 -47.61 11.37 -13.29
CA VAL A 174 -46.83 11.63 -14.51
C VAL A 174 -47.51 11.01 -15.73
N HIS A 175 -47.94 9.76 -15.63
CA HIS A 175 -48.61 9.06 -16.73
C HIS A 175 -49.96 9.72 -17.10
N GLU A 176 -50.81 10.01 -16.12
CA GLU A 176 -52.11 10.66 -16.35
C GLU A 176 -51.95 12.05 -17.01
N CYS A 177 -50.94 12.83 -16.59
CA CYS A 177 -50.67 14.13 -17.17
C CYS A 177 -50.26 14.04 -18.65
N VAL A 178 -49.38 13.11 -19.02
CA VAL A 178 -48.98 12.96 -20.42
C VAL A 178 -50.07 12.31 -21.27
N ALA A 179 -50.90 11.42 -20.68
CA ALA A 179 -52.01 10.79 -21.37
C ALA A 179 -53.10 11.78 -21.79
N ARG A 180 -53.37 12.83 -20.99
CA ARG A 180 -54.31 13.91 -21.31
C ARG A 180 -53.74 15.02 -22.21
N GLY A 181 -52.56 14.83 -22.80
CA GLY A 181 -51.94 15.83 -23.70
C GLY A 181 -51.03 16.86 -23.03
N GLY A 182 -50.81 16.77 -21.71
CA GLY A 182 -50.01 17.71 -20.93
C GLY A 182 -48.50 17.43 -20.93
N LYS A 183 -47.71 18.44 -20.54
CA LYS A 183 -46.25 18.34 -20.35
C LYS A 183 -45.90 18.32 -18.86
N VAL A 184 -44.92 17.51 -18.49
CA VAL A 184 -44.44 17.40 -17.10
C VAL A 184 -43.03 17.96 -17.00
N LEU A 185 -42.83 18.96 -16.13
CA LEU A 185 -41.52 19.48 -15.76
C LEU A 185 -41.11 18.92 -14.40
N ILE A 186 -39.90 18.35 -14.31
CA ILE A 186 -39.32 17.81 -13.08
C ILE A 186 -37.99 18.50 -12.81
N PRO A 187 -37.96 19.56 -11.98
CA PRO A 187 -36.71 20.22 -11.60
C PRO A 187 -35.88 19.32 -10.69
N VAL A 188 -34.62 19.04 -11.07
CA VAL A 188 -33.72 18.15 -10.32
C VAL A 188 -32.33 18.74 -10.17
N PHE A 189 -31.59 18.28 -9.15
CA PHE A 189 -30.14 18.44 -9.10
C PHE A 189 -29.47 17.39 -9.99
N ALA A 190 -28.34 17.75 -10.61
CA ALA A 190 -27.69 16.91 -11.62
C ALA A 190 -27.18 15.56 -11.09
N LEU A 191 -26.86 15.49 -9.80
CA LEU A 191 -26.30 14.32 -9.13
C LEU A 191 -27.25 13.80 -8.04
N GLY A 192 -27.44 12.48 -7.97
CA GLY A 192 -28.26 11.82 -6.95
C GLY A 192 -29.69 11.61 -7.40
N ARG A 193 -30.61 12.49 -7.01
CA ARG A 193 -32.04 12.23 -7.15
C ARG A 193 -32.54 12.14 -8.59
N ALA A 194 -31.90 12.87 -9.51
CA ALA A 194 -32.17 12.75 -10.95
C ALA A 194 -32.07 11.29 -11.41
N GLN A 195 -30.99 10.60 -11.03
CA GLN A 195 -30.73 9.22 -11.44
C GLN A 195 -31.76 8.24 -10.88
N GLU A 196 -32.21 8.42 -9.63
CA GLU A 196 -33.29 7.60 -9.04
C GLU A 196 -34.59 7.70 -9.86
N LEU A 197 -35.02 8.93 -10.16
CA LEU A 197 -36.28 9.17 -10.87
C LEU A 197 -36.20 8.71 -12.33
N CYS A 198 -35.03 8.84 -12.97
CA CYS A 198 -34.78 8.28 -14.29
C CYS A 198 -34.91 6.75 -14.29
N ILE A 199 -34.30 6.05 -13.34
CA ILE A 199 -34.43 4.60 -13.21
C ILE A 199 -35.90 4.20 -13.03
N LEU A 200 -36.65 4.96 -12.22
CA LEU A 200 -38.06 4.71 -11.95
C LEU A 200 -38.93 4.88 -13.20
N LEU A 201 -38.81 6.00 -13.93
CA LEU A 201 -39.57 6.24 -15.16
C LEU A 201 -39.16 5.30 -16.28
N GLU A 202 -37.86 5.05 -16.48
CA GLU A 202 -37.35 4.13 -17.51
C GLU A 202 -37.96 2.72 -17.32
N THR A 203 -37.94 2.21 -16.09
CA THR A 203 -38.50 0.89 -15.78
C THR A 203 -40.01 0.84 -16.02
N TYR A 204 -40.72 1.92 -15.69
CA TYR A 204 -42.17 2.00 -15.88
C TYR A 204 -42.56 2.15 -17.36
N TRP A 205 -41.83 2.97 -18.12
CA TRP A 205 -42.03 3.17 -19.55
C TRP A 205 -41.86 1.87 -20.33
N GLU A 206 -40.81 1.11 -20.00
CA GLU A 206 -40.57 -0.20 -20.61
C GLU A 206 -41.67 -1.20 -20.26
N ARG A 207 -42.09 -1.26 -18.99
CA ARG A 207 -43.14 -2.18 -18.52
C ARG A 207 -44.51 -1.89 -19.12
N MET A 208 -44.87 -0.62 -19.25
CA MET A 208 -46.17 -0.17 -19.75
C MET A 208 -46.17 0.10 -21.27
N ASN A 209 -45.01 -0.07 -21.93
CA ASN A 209 -44.79 0.20 -23.36
C ASN A 209 -45.24 1.60 -23.80
N LEU A 210 -45.00 2.61 -22.97
CA LEU A 210 -45.40 4.00 -23.24
C LEU A 210 -44.52 4.62 -24.33
N LYS A 211 -45.12 5.46 -25.19
CA LYS A 211 -44.45 6.10 -26.34
C LYS A 211 -44.20 7.59 -26.16
N TYR A 212 -44.67 8.19 -25.06
CA TYR A 212 -44.43 9.60 -24.77
C TYR A 212 -42.93 9.84 -24.54
N PRO A 213 -42.33 10.88 -25.14
CA PRO A 213 -40.91 11.15 -24.98
C PRO A 213 -40.59 11.63 -23.55
N ILE A 214 -39.54 11.06 -22.97
CA ILE A 214 -38.90 11.57 -21.77
C ILE A 214 -37.58 12.19 -22.20
N TYR A 215 -37.33 13.42 -21.75
CA TYR A 215 -36.10 14.12 -22.01
C TYR A 215 -35.36 14.50 -20.74
N PHE A 216 -34.04 14.57 -20.87
CA PHE A 216 -33.15 15.03 -19.82
C PHE A 216 -32.28 16.17 -20.36
N ALA A 217 -32.29 17.32 -19.67
CA ALA A 217 -31.45 18.47 -19.99
C ALA A 217 -29.95 18.11 -20.04
N LEU A 218 -29.30 18.38 -21.18
CA LEU A 218 -27.87 18.20 -21.39
C LEU A 218 -27.02 19.09 -20.45
N GLY A 219 -25.82 18.62 -20.08
CA GLY A 219 -24.87 19.37 -19.23
C GLY A 219 -24.29 18.56 -18.06
N LEU A 220 -24.38 19.10 -16.84
CA LEU A 220 -23.81 18.47 -15.62
C LEU A 220 -24.35 17.07 -15.34
N THR A 221 -25.59 16.78 -15.73
CA THR A 221 -26.24 15.50 -15.44
C THR A 221 -25.75 14.36 -16.33
N GLU A 222 -25.39 14.64 -17.58
CA GLU A 222 -24.74 13.65 -18.46
C GLU A 222 -23.38 13.23 -17.88
N LYS A 223 -22.60 14.23 -17.43
CA LYS A 223 -21.35 13.99 -16.70
C LYS A 223 -21.60 13.20 -15.40
N ALA A 224 -22.63 13.54 -14.65
CA ALA A 224 -23.04 12.81 -13.45
C ALA A 224 -23.39 11.34 -13.75
N ASN A 225 -24.13 11.06 -14.83
CA ASN A 225 -24.44 9.70 -15.26
C ASN A 225 -23.16 8.93 -15.62
N ASN A 226 -22.19 9.58 -16.29
CA ASN A 226 -20.90 8.96 -16.58
C ASN A 226 -20.14 8.59 -15.29
N TYR A 227 -20.19 9.44 -14.25
CA TYR A 227 -19.62 9.07 -12.95
C TYR A 227 -20.33 7.89 -12.30
N TYR A 228 -21.66 7.80 -12.35
CA TYR A 228 -22.38 6.61 -11.87
C TYR A 228 -22.05 5.33 -12.65
N LYS A 229 -21.75 5.44 -13.95
CA LYS A 229 -21.26 4.33 -14.77
C LYS A 229 -19.84 3.91 -14.37
N MET A 230 -18.93 4.88 -14.19
CA MET A 230 -17.54 4.63 -13.81
C MET A 230 -17.41 4.07 -12.39
N PHE A 231 -18.16 4.61 -11.45
CA PHE A 231 -18.15 4.22 -10.03
C PHE A 231 -19.34 3.34 -9.68
N ILE A 232 -19.70 2.42 -10.58
CA ILE A 232 -20.79 1.46 -10.35
C ILE A 232 -20.56 0.64 -9.07
N THR A 233 -19.30 0.40 -8.70
CA THR A 233 -18.90 -0.29 -7.47
C THR A 233 -19.23 0.47 -6.19
N TRP A 234 -19.66 1.74 -6.27
CA TRP A 234 -20.11 2.56 -5.13
C TRP A 234 -21.65 2.60 -5.02
N THR A 235 -22.36 2.01 -5.99
CA THR A 235 -23.82 1.84 -5.97
C THR A 235 -24.25 0.68 -5.07
N ASN A 236 -25.55 0.47 -4.83
CA ASN A 236 -26.01 -0.67 -4.02
C ASN A 236 -25.82 -2.03 -4.74
N GLN A 237 -25.90 -3.12 -3.97
CA GLN A 237 -25.69 -4.47 -4.48
C GLN A 237 -26.65 -4.87 -5.61
N LYS A 238 -27.88 -4.32 -5.63
CA LYS A 238 -28.87 -4.60 -6.67
C LYS A 238 -28.41 -4.05 -8.03
N ILE A 239 -27.98 -2.79 -8.08
CA ILE A 239 -27.47 -2.18 -9.31
C ILE A 239 -26.18 -2.86 -9.76
N ARG A 240 -25.26 -3.16 -8.83
CA ARG A 240 -24.02 -3.90 -9.15
C ARG A 240 -24.30 -5.25 -9.83
N LYS A 241 -25.29 -6.01 -9.33
CA LYS A 241 -25.69 -7.30 -9.92
C LYS A 241 -26.34 -7.13 -11.29
N THR A 242 -27.27 -6.19 -11.43
CA THR A 242 -27.96 -5.97 -12.72
C THR A 242 -27.03 -5.43 -13.80
N PHE A 243 -26.03 -4.63 -13.44
CA PHE A 243 -25.07 -4.03 -14.36
C PHE A 243 -24.37 -5.04 -15.28
N ILE A 244 -24.11 -6.27 -14.78
CA ILE A 244 -23.49 -7.37 -15.55
C ILE A 244 -24.31 -7.70 -16.81
N HIS A 245 -25.64 -7.58 -16.76
CA HIS A 245 -26.54 -7.89 -17.87
C HIS A 245 -27.08 -6.63 -18.57
N ARG A 246 -27.27 -5.55 -17.81
CA ARG A 246 -27.79 -4.27 -18.31
C ARG A 246 -27.35 -3.15 -17.38
N ASN A 247 -26.71 -2.14 -17.95
CA ASN A 247 -26.44 -0.90 -17.24
C ASN A 247 -27.74 -0.14 -16.96
N MET A 248 -28.07 0.02 -15.67
CA MET A 248 -29.29 0.70 -15.23
C MET A 248 -29.25 2.22 -15.43
N PHE A 249 -28.09 2.78 -15.77
CA PHE A 249 -27.90 4.18 -16.13
C PHE A 249 -27.81 4.40 -17.65
N ASP A 250 -27.98 3.35 -18.45
CA ASP A 250 -28.21 3.44 -19.90
C ASP A 250 -29.72 3.45 -20.16
N PHE A 251 -30.28 4.67 -20.17
CA PHE A 251 -31.71 4.90 -20.37
C PHE A 251 -32.05 4.80 -21.86
N LYS A 252 -32.93 3.88 -22.24
CA LYS A 252 -33.37 3.70 -23.64
C LYS A 252 -34.46 4.70 -24.02
N HIS A 253 -35.33 5.06 -23.08
CA HIS A 253 -36.51 5.89 -23.31
C HIS A 253 -36.27 7.36 -22.97
N ILE A 254 -35.20 7.66 -22.23
CA ILE A 254 -34.82 9.01 -21.83
C ILE A 254 -33.78 9.55 -22.81
N LYS A 255 -34.15 10.62 -23.54
CA LYS A 255 -33.33 11.23 -24.59
C LYS A 255 -32.74 12.57 -24.15
N PRO A 256 -31.65 13.05 -24.78
CA PRO A 256 -31.17 14.41 -24.51
C PRO A 256 -32.22 15.45 -24.90
N PHE A 257 -32.39 16.47 -24.06
CA PHE A 257 -33.30 17.59 -24.31
C PHE A 257 -32.58 18.71 -25.06
N ASP A 258 -33.08 19.04 -26.25
CA ASP A 258 -32.68 20.24 -26.98
C ASP A 258 -33.55 21.44 -26.58
N ARG A 259 -32.98 22.65 -26.51
CA ARG A 259 -33.72 23.86 -26.14
C ARG A 259 -34.85 24.20 -27.12
N GLY A 260 -34.74 23.81 -28.39
CA GLY A 260 -35.80 23.94 -29.38
C GLY A 260 -37.05 23.13 -29.04
N TYR A 261 -36.93 22.08 -28.22
CA TYR A 261 -38.07 21.23 -27.85
C TYR A 261 -39.01 21.86 -26.82
N ILE A 262 -38.65 22.99 -26.22
CA ILE A 262 -39.51 23.70 -25.27
C ILE A 262 -40.86 24.07 -25.91
N ASP A 263 -40.81 24.47 -27.18
CA ASP A 263 -41.96 24.95 -27.95
C ASP A 263 -42.63 23.83 -28.77
N ASN A 264 -42.08 22.62 -28.79
CA ASN A 264 -42.65 21.50 -29.56
C ASN A 264 -44.08 21.16 -29.10
N PRO A 265 -45.01 20.91 -30.04
CA PRO A 265 -46.35 20.42 -29.69
C PRO A 265 -46.29 18.96 -29.20
N GLY A 266 -47.19 18.59 -28.28
CA GLY A 266 -47.33 17.22 -27.76
C GLY A 266 -46.87 17.02 -26.32
N SER A 267 -47.32 15.91 -25.71
CA SER A 267 -46.95 15.52 -24.34
C SER A 267 -45.50 15.10 -24.23
N MET A 268 -44.85 15.48 -23.13
CA MET A 268 -43.48 15.06 -22.82
C MET A 268 -43.19 15.20 -21.33
N VAL A 269 -42.18 14.48 -20.86
CA VAL A 269 -41.62 14.63 -19.51
C VAL A 269 -40.22 15.20 -19.64
N VAL A 270 -39.88 16.25 -18.90
CA VAL A 270 -38.55 16.87 -18.95
C VAL A 270 -37.95 17.00 -17.56
N PHE A 271 -36.78 16.39 -17.37
CA PHE A 271 -35.91 16.66 -16.24
C PHE A 271 -34.98 17.84 -16.56
N ALA A 272 -34.98 18.87 -15.70
CA ALA A 272 -34.16 20.06 -15.92
C ALA A 272 -33.51 20.58 -14.64
N THR A 273 -32.28 21.08 -14.76
CA THR A 273 -31.54 21.73 -13.66
C THR A 273 -31.68 23.26 -13.73
N PRO A 274 -31.56 23.98 -12.61
CA PRO A 274 -31.41 23.52 -11.23
C PRO A 274 -32.72 23.10 -10.55
N GLY A 275 -32.62 22.28 -9.51
CA GLY A 275 -33.77 21.63 -8.85
C GLY A 275 -34.71 22.54 -8.06
N MET A 276 -34.29 23.75 -7.69
CA MET A 276 -35.14 24.69 -6.92
C MET A 276 -35.80 25.79 -7.78
N LEU A 277 -35.72 25.69 -9.12
CA LEU A 277 -36.26 26.70 -10.06
C LEU A 277 -35.73 28.14 -9.87
N HIS A 278 -34.55 28.33 -9.29
CA HIS A 278 -34.02 29.69 -9.05
C HIS A 278 -33.36 30.31 -10.29
N ALA A 279 -32.88 29.51 -11.25
CA ALA A 279 -32.19 29.98 -12.46
C ALA A 279 -32.24 28.91 -13.57
N GLY A 280 -31.46 29.09 -14.64
CA GLY A 280 -31.15 28.04 -15.61
C GLY A 280 -32.33 27.54 -16.46
N LEU A 281 -32.16 26.36 -17.04
CA LEU A 281 -33.08 25.79 -18.01
C LEU A 281 -34.42 25.37 -17.39
N SER A 282 -34.41 24.84 -16.16
CA SER A 282 -35.65 24.48 -15.47
C SER A 282 -36.58 25.69 -15.29
N LEU A 283 -36.02 26.85 -14.94
CA LEU A 283 -36.80 28.09 -14.82
C LEU A 283 -37.28 28.60 -16.19
N GLN A 284 -36.46 28.49 -17.24
CA GLN A 284 -36.86 28.87 -18.60
C GLN A 284 -38.04 28.05 -19.10
N ILE A 285 -38.03 26.73 -18.87
CA ILE A 285 -39.14 25.84 -19.21
C ILE A 285 -40.38 26.20 -18.38
N PHE A 286 -40.21 26.39 -17.07
CA PHE A 286 -41.30 26.77 -16.17
C PHE A 286 -42.02 28.03 -16.65
N LYS A 287 -41.28 29.10 -16.99
CA LYS A 287 -41.86 30.37 -17.48
C LYS A 287 -42.76 30.19 -18.70
N LYS A 288 -42.41 29.28 -19.61
CA LYS A 288 -43.19 28.99 -20.82
C LYS A 288 -44.35 28.03 -20.58
N TRP A 289 -44.18 27.05 -19.69
CA TRP A 289 -45.16 25.96 -19.51
C TRP A 289 -46.18 26.22 -18.40
N ALA A 290 -45.88 27.10 -17.44
CA ALA A 290 -46.75 27.42 -16.31
C ALA A 290 -48.15 27.96 -16.67
N PRO A 291 -48.34 28.75 -17.74
CA PRO A 291 -49.66 29.27 -18.11
C PRO A 291 -50.65 28.25 -18.65
N ASN A 292 -50.26 27.00 -18.90
CA ASN A 292 -51.12 25.96 -19.46
C ASN A 292 -51.58 24.98 -18.37
N GLU A 293 -52.89 24.88 -18.16
CA GLU A 293 -53.54 24.05 -17.13
C GLU A 293 -53.37 22.53 -17.34
N ASN A 294 -53.10 22.09 -18.56
CA ASN A 294 -52.86 20.67 -18.84
C ASN A 294 -51.48 20.21 -18.35
N ASN A 295 -50.53 21.14 -18.17
CA ASN A 295 -49.17 20.83 -17.75
C ASN A 295 -49.07 20.59 -16.23
N MET A 296 -47.98 19.96 -15.82
CA MET A 296 -47.70 19.69 -14.41
C MET A 296 -46.23 19.94 -14.07
N LEU A 297 -46.01 20.56 -12.90
CA LEU A 297 -44.71 20.71 -12.27
C LEU A 297 -44.64 19.72 -11.11
N VAL A 298 -43.65 18.82 -11.14
CA VAL A 298 -43.38 17.90 -10.02
C VAL A 298 -42.12 18.34 -9.32
N MET A 299 -42.24 18.76 -8.07
CA MET A 299 -41.13 19.16 -7.21
C MET A 299 -40.69 17.97 -6.35
N PRO A 300 -39.51 17.36 -6.62
CA PRO A 300 -39.10 16.12 -5.97
C PRO A 300 -38.43 16.30 -4.60
N GLY A 301 -38.16 17.53 -4.17
CA GLY A 301 -37.40 17.82 -2.96
C GLY A 301 -37.68 19.20 -2.38
N TYR A 302 -37.04 19.50 -1.25
CA TYR A 302 -37.17 20.78 -0.56
C TYR A 302 -36.69 21.96 -1.41
N CYS A 303 -37.37 23.09 -1.28
CA CYS A 303 -36.98 24.36 -1.87
C CYS A 303 -36.83 25.40 -0.77
N VAL A 304 -35.62 25.96 -0.69
CA VAL A 304 -35.29 26.99 0.29
C VAL A 304 -36.10 28.26 0.03
N GLN A 305 -36.39 28.99 1.11
CA GLN A 305 -37.13 30.24 1.05
C GLN A 305 -36.48 31.23 0.08
N GLY A 306 -37.30 32.01 -0.63
CA GLY A 306 -36.86 32.98 -1.64
C GLY A 306 -36.80 32.43 -3.06
N THR A 307 -36.73 31.11 -3.25
CA THR A 307 -36.72 30.50 -4.59
C THR A 307 -38.12 30.47 -5.23
N VAL A 308 -38.17 30.39 -6.56
CA VAL A 308 -39.44 30.22 -7.30
C VAL A 308 -40.12 28.91 -6.91
N GLY A 309 -39.34 27.84 -6.74
CA GLY A 309 -39.84 26.53 -6.29
C GLY A 309 -40.60 26.62 -4.97
N HIS A 310 -40.06 27.37 -4.00
CA HIS A 310 -40.74 27.59 -2.72
C HIS A 310 -42.05 28.37 -2.87
N LYS A 311 -42.07 29.44 -3.69
CA LYS A 311 -43.28 30.25 -3.93
C LYS A 311 -44.42 29.44 -4.55
N VAL A 312 -44.13 28.62 -5.56
CA VAL A 312 -45.16 27.82 -6.24
C VAL A 312 -45.65 26.66 -5.39
N LEU A 313 -44.78 26.07 -4.56
CA LEU A 313 -45.18 25.09 -3.55
C LEU A 313 -46.07 25.71 -2.46
N GLY A 314 -45.83 26.98 -2.12
CA GLY A 314 -46.70 27.79 -1.25
C GLY A 314 -48.02 28.23 -1.90
N GLY A 315 -48.33 27.78 -3.12
CA GLY A 315 -49.61 28.04 -3.79
C GLY A 315 -49.68 29.33 -4.61
N ALA A 316 -48.55 30.01 -4.89
CA ALA A 316 -48.54 31.24 -5.67
C ALA A 316 -49.11 31.04 -7.09
N LYS A 317 -50.19 31.77 -7.41
CA LYS A 317 -50.85 31.73 -8.74
C LYS A 317 -50.22 32.69 -9.76
N LYS A 318 -49.43 33.66 -9.30
CA LYS A 318 -48.66 34.60 -10.13
C LYS A 318 -47.25 34.72 -9.56
N VAL A 319 -46.24 34.61 -10.42
CA VAL A 319 -44.83 34.78 -10.05
C VAL A 319 -44.25 35.94 -10.86
N GLU A 320 -43.74 36.95 -10.16
CA GLU A 320 -43.06 38.10 -10.75
C GLU A 320 -41.53 37.86 -10.76
N PHE A 321 -40.90 38.21 -11.89
CA PHE A 321 -39.45 38.10 -12.13
C PHE A 321 -38.79 39.47 -12.23
N GLU A 322 -37.46 39.53 -12.05
CA GLU A 322 -36.65 40.77 -11.99
C GLU A 322 -36.86 41.73 -13.19
N ASN A 323 -37.26 41.22 -14.36
CA ASN A 323 -37.56 42.03 -15.55
C ASN A 323 -39.01 42.56 -15.60
N ARG A 324 -39.74 42.60 -14.48
CA ARG A 324 -41.21 42.87 -14.39
C ARG A 324 -42.08 41.93 -15.22
N GLN A 325 -41.54 40.80 -15.64
CA GLN A 325 -42.30 39.74 -16.31
C GLN A 325 -43.12 39.00 -15.27
N VAL A 326 -44.44 38.98 -15.43
CA VAL A 326 -45.36 38.21 -14.57
C VAL A 326 -45.78 36.96 -15.32
N VAL A 327 -45.60 35.79 -14.70
CA VAL A 327 -46.06 34.50 -15.23
C VAL A 327 -47.21 33.98 -14.38
N GLU A 328 -48.31 33.62 -15.04
CA GLU A 328 -49.46 32.99 -14.40
C GLU A 328 -49.22 31.47 -14.27
N VAL A 329 -49.46 30.94 -13.08
CA VAL A 329 -49.26 29.52 -12.75
C VAL A 329 -50.60 28.80 -12.79
N LYS A 330 -51.00 28.34 -13.98
CA LYS A 330 -52.20 27.52 -14.22
C LYS A 330 -51.92 26.03 -14.20
N MET A 331 -50.68 25.63 -14.48
CA MET A 331 -50.25 24.23 -14.43
C MET A 331 -50.44 23.64 -13.02
N ALA A 332 -50.68 22.33 -12.94
CA ALA A 332 -50.72 21.63 -11.65
C ALA A 332 -49.32 21.65 -11.00
N VAL A 333 -49.26 21.85 -9.68
CA VAL A 333 -47.99 21.84 -8.92
C VAL A 333 -48.09 20.76 -7.85
N GLU A 334 -47.26 19.72 -8.00
CA GLU A 334 -47.24 18.55 -7.14
C GLU A 334 -45.93 18.50 -6.35
N TYR A 335 -46.03 18.43 -5.02
CA TYR A 335 -44.88 18.13 -4.16
C TYR A 335 -44.80 16.63 -3.91
N MET A 336 -43.65 16.04 -4.23
CA MET A 336 -43.39 14.64 -3.95
C MET A 336 -42.05 14.51 -3.24
N SER A 337 -42.08 14.15 -1.97
CA SER A 337 -40.88 14.11 -1.13
C SER A 337 -39.98 12.93 -1.50
N PHE A 338 -39.23 13.01 -2.60
CA PHE A 338 -38.14 12.10 -2.92
C PHE A 338 -36.81 12.67 -2.42
N SER A 339 -36.77 13.18 -1.18
CA SER A 339 -35.53 13.73 -0.63
C SER A 339 -34.48 12.64 -0.37
N ALA A 340 -33.20 12.96 -0.62
CA ALA A 340 -32.05 12.14 -0.24
C ALA A 340 -31.49 12.48 1.15
N HIS A 341 -32.15 13.34 1.91
CA HIS A 341 -31.76 13.69 3.29
C HIS A 341 -32.48 12.80 4.31
N ALA A 342 -31.87 12.59 5.46
CA ALA A 342 -32.48 11.85 6.56
C ALA A 342 -33.79 12.51 7.01
N ASP A 343 -34.83 11.70 7.23
CA ASP A 343 -36.06 12.14 7.90
C ASP A 343 -35.93 11.95 9.42
N ALA A 344 -36.96 12.36 10.17
CA ALA A 344 -36.96 12.24 11.62
C ALA A 344 -36.66 10.80 12.10
N LYS A 345 -37.13 9.78 11.38
CA LYS A 345 -36.87 8.37 11.71
C LYS A 345 -35.41 8.00 11.46
N GLY A 346 -34.85 8.40 10.33
CA GLY A 346 -33.45 8.19 10.00
C GLY A 346 -32.51 8.84 11.01
N ILE A 347 -32.79 10.08 11.41
CA ILE A 347 -31.97 10.80 12.39
C ILE A 347 -31.93 10.06 13.73
N MET A 348 -33.09 9.65 14.25
CA MET A 348 -33.16 8.86 15.49
C MET A 348 -32.43 7.52 15.38
N GLN A 349 -32.53 6.84 14.23
CA GLN A 349 -31.83 5.59 13.97
C GLN A 349 -30.30 5.76 13.99
N LEU A 350 -29.78 6.86 13.43
CA LEU A 350 -28.34 7.14 13.45
C LEU A 350 -27.86 7.41 14.89
N ILE A 351 -28.61 8.20 15.66
CA ILE A 351 -28.31 8.47 17.08
C ILE A 351 -28.26 7.16 17.88
N GLN A 352 -29.24 6.28 17.67
CA GLN A 352 -29.28 4.96 18.30
C GLN A 352 -28.06 4.09 17.93
N ASN A 353 -27.61 4.13 16.68
CA ASN A 353 -26.46 3.33 16.21
C ASN A 353 -25.13 3.85 16.76
N CYS A 354 -24.94 5.17 16.78
CA CYS A 354 -23.70 5.81 17.22
C CYS A 354 -23.55 5.86 18.74
N GLU A 355 -24.65 5.93 19.49
CA GLU A 355 -24.71 6.16 20.94
C GLU A 355 -23.85 7.38 21.40
N PRO A 356 -24.08 8.58 20.85
CA PRO A 356 -23.32 9.77 21.24
C PRO A 356 -23.66 10.23 22.66
N ARG A 357 -22.73 10.95 23.30
CA ARG A 357 -23.00 11.60 24.60
C ARG A 357 -23.85 12.86 24.47
N ASN A 358 -23.64 13.62 23.40
CA ASN A 358 -24.34 14.85 23.10
C ASN A 358 -24.66 14.91 21.59
N VAL A 359 -25.75 15.60 21.24
CA VAL A 359 -26.14 15.83 19.84
C VAL A 359 -26.18 17.34 19.56
N LEU A 360 -25.77 17.75 18.37
CA LEU A 360 -25.93 19.11 17.87
C LEU A 360 -26.59 19.07 16.49
N LEU A 361 -27.74 19.73 16.38
CA LEU A 361 -28.52 19.82 15.15
C LEU A 361 -28.04 21.01 14.32
N VAL A 362 -27.79 20.76 13.05
CA VAL A 362 -27.47 21.77 12.03
C VAL A 362 -28.36 21.55 10.80
N HIS A 363 -28.34 22.46 9.83
CA HIS A 363 -29.09 22.34 8.57
C HIS A 363 -30.59 22.12 8.79
N GLY A 364 -31.31 23.14 9.24
CA GLY A 364 -32.75 23.01 9.53
C GLY A 364 -33.31 24.26 10.19
N GLU A 365 -34.63 24.43 10.10
CA GLU A 365 -35.31 25.61 10.64
C GLU A 365 -35.47 25.51 12.17
N ALA A 366 -35.27 26.62 12.89
CA ALA A 366 -35.27 26.69 14.36
C ALA A 366 -36.45 25.95 15.02
N ALA A 367 -37.68 26.19 14.57
CA ALA A 367 -38.88 25.56 15.14
C ALA A 367 -38.90 24.04 14.96
N LYS A 368 -38.39 23.53 13.83
CA LYS A 368 -38.32 22.09 13.55
C LYS A 368 -37.19 21.42 14.33
N MET A 369 -36.08 22.12 14.53
CA MET A 369 -34.96 21.67 15.36
C MET A 369 -35.36 21.56 16.82
N GLU A 370 -36.10 22.53 17.37
CA GLU A 370 -36.58 22.45 18.76
C GLU A 370 -37.44 21.20 18.98
N PHE A 371 -38.39 20.94 18.08
CA PHE A 371 -39.21 19.71 18.13
C PHE A 371 -38.36 18.43 18.15
N LEU A 372 -37.34 18.35 17.28
CA LEU A 372 -36.47 17.17 17.23
C LEU A 372 -35.57 17.06 18.47
N LYS A 373 -35.10 18.18 19.02
CA LYS A 373 -34.34 18.22 20.26
C LYS A 373 -35.14 17.67 21.43
N GLU A 374 -36.40 18.09 21.60
CA GLU A 374 -37.29 17.56 22.64
C GLU A 374 -37.43 16.04 22.49
N LYS A 375 -37.68 15.58 21.27
CA LYS A 375 -37.79 14.14 20.97
C LYS A 375 -36.52 13.35 21.27
N ILE A 376 -35.35 13.87 20.92
CA ILE A 376 -34.04 13.22 21.21
C ILE A 376 -33.82 13.12 22.72
N ARG A 377 -34.12 14.20 23.46
CA ARG A 377 -34.02 14.24 24.92
C ARG A 377 -34.96 13.23 25.57
N ASP A 378 -36.19 13.12 25.07
CA ASP A 378 -37.18 12.21 25.61
C ASP A 378 -36.81 10.74 25.38
N GLU A 379 -36.35 10.39 24.17
CA GLU A 379 -36.08 9.00 23.79
C GLU A 379 -34.71 8.49 24.27
N PHE A 380 -33.66 9.29 24.15
CA PHE A 380 -32.28 8.85 24.43
C PHE A 380 -31.71 9.37 25.76
N LYS A 381 -32.37 10.32 26.42
CA LYS A 381 -31.89 10.95 27.67
C LYS A 381 -30.49 11.57 27.55
N ILE A 382 -30.18 12.14 26.39
CA ILE A 382 -28.92 12.85 26.10
C ILE A 382 -29.17 14.32 25.78
N ASP A 383 -28.18 15.16 26.03
CA ASP A 383 -28.28 16.59 25.70
C ASP A 383 -28.23 16.83 24.18
N CYS A 384 -29.04 17.79 23.74
CA CYS A 384 -29.18 18.15 22.34
C CYS A 384 -29.24 19.68 22.18
N TYR A 385 -28.43 20.21 21.26
CA TYR A 385 -28.20 21.63 21.03
C TYR A 385 -28.49 22.01 19.58
N PHE A 386 -28.84 23.28 19.32
CA PHE A 386 -29.04 23.80 17.95
C PHE A 386 -28.68 25.31 17.87
N PRO A 387 -27.40 25.67 18.10
CA PRO A 387 -26.99 27.08 18.15
C PRO A 387 -27.35 27.83 16.87
N ALA A 388 -27.67 29.12 17.00
CA ALA A 388 -27.84 30.00 15.85
C ALA A 388 -26.50 30.25 15.14
N ASN A 389 -26.54 30.79 13.92
CA ASN A 389 -25.31 31.20 13.23
C ASN A 389 -24.55 32.26 14.05
N GLY A 390 -23.24 32.07 14.23
CA GLY A 390 -22.36 32.91 15.05
C GLY A 390 -22.37 32.57 16.55
N GLU A 391 -23.33 31.77 17.02
CA GLU A 391 -23.39 31.32 18.40
C GLU A 391 -22.43 30.14 18.62
N THR A 392 -21.58 30.25 19.65
CA THR A 392 -20.63 29.18 19.99
C THR A 392 -21.20 28.31 21.09
N GLN A 393 -21.54 27.06 20.76
CA GLN A 393 -21.93 26.06 21.74
C GLN A 393 -20.67 25.42 22.35
N VAL A 394 -20.57 25.49 23.68
CA VAL A 394 -19.52 24.82 24.45
C VAL A 394 -20.07 23.54 25.07
N ILE A 395 -19.39 22.43 24.86
CA ILE A 395 -19.78 21.10 25.37
C ILE A 395 -18.67 20.61 26.29
N SER A 396 -19.02 20.41 27.56
CA SER A 396 -18.11 19.87 28.56
C SER A 396 -17.90 18.38 28.33
N THR A 397 -16.63 17.96 28.25
CA THR A 397 -16.27 16.55 28.16
C THR A 397 -15.67 16.08 29.48
N PRO A 398 -15.95 14.83 29.91
CA PRO A 398 -15.41 14.33 31.18
C PRO A 398 -13.89 14.25 31.10
N LEU A 399 -13.22 14.69 32.17
CA LEU A 399 -11.79 14.52 32.32
C LEU A 399 -11.50 13.02 32.48
N LYS A 400 -10.89 12.41 31.47
CA LYS A 400 -10.34 11.05 31.58
C LYS A 400 -8.90 11.19 32.06
N ILE A 401 -8.64 10.82 33.32
CA ILE A 401 -7.29 10.77 33.87
C ILE A 401 -6.69 9.43 33.46
N PRO A 402 -5.58 9.40 32.71
CA PRO A 402 -4.85 8.17 32.47
C PRO A 402 -4.30 7.67 33.82
N VAL A 403 -4.72 6.48 34.21
CA VAL A 403 -4.21 5.77 35.40
C VAL A 403 -3.50 4.54 34.88
N ASP A 404 -2.24 4.37 35.24
CA ASP A 404 -1.52 3.15 34.90
C ASP A 404 -2.11 2.01 35.73
N CYS A 405 -2.29 0.85 35.13
CA CYS A 405 -2.74 -0.33 35.85
C CYS A 405 -1.60 -1.33 35.86
N SER A 406 -1.32 -1.94 37.01
CA SER A 406 -0.33 -3.01 37.08
C SER A 406 -0.74 -4.12 36.10
N LEU A 407 0.25 -4.58 35.34
CA LEU A 407 0.04 -5.59 34.31
C LEU A 407 -0.59 -6.87 34.90
N GLN A 408 -0.32 -7.15 36.18
CA GLN A 408 -0.84 -8.32 36.88
C GLN A 408 -2.36 -8.24 37.11
N LEU A 409 -2.88 -7.08 37.54
CA LEU A 409 -4.31 -6.85 37.72
C LEU A 409 -5.07 -7.00 36.39
N LEU A 410 -4.49 -6.48 35.30
CA LEU A 410 -5.03 -6.59 33.95
C LEU A 410 -5.09 -8.03 33.44
N LYS A 411 -4.03 -8.83 33.68
CA LYS A 411 -4.00 -10.25 33.31
C LYS A 411 -5.01 -11.09 34.11
N ASN A 412 -5.27 -10.74 35.37
CA ASN A 412 -6.22 -11.43 36.24
C ASN A 412 -7.69 -11.17 35.84
N GLU A 413 -8.04 -9.91 35.55
CA GLU A 413 -9.38 -9.58 35.05
C GLU A 413 -9.65 -10.21 33.68
N ALA A 414 -8.65 -10.18 32.78
CA ALA A 414 -8.78 -10.79 31.46
C ALA A 414 -9.10 -12.29 31.53
N LYS A 415 -8.55 -13.01 32.53
CA LYS A 415 -8.92 -14.41 32.80
C LYS A 415 -10.36 -14.56 33.30
N ILE A 416 -10.82 -13.70 34.22
CA ILE A 416 -12.20 -13.75 34.76
C ILE A 416 -13.23 -13.44 33.66
N TYR A 417 -12.94 -12.47 32.81
CA TYR A 417 -13.81 -12.09 31.70
C TYR A 417 -13.96 -13.22 30.68
N ASN A 418 -12.86 -13.88 30.33
CA ASN A 418 -12.84 -14.99 29.37
C ASN A 418 -13.48 -16.28 29.92
N ALA A 419 -13.76 -16.36 31.22
CA ALA A 419 -14.44 -17.50 31.84
C ALA A 419 -15.98 -17.43 31.75
N GLN A 420 -16.55 -16.33 31.27
CA GLN A 420 -17.99 -16.15 31.12
C GLN A 420 -18.41 -16.08 29.63
N PRO A 421 -19.69 -16.36 29.29
CA PRO A 421 -20.15 -16.33 27.90
C PRO A 421 -19.90 -14.96 27.25
N PRO A 422 -19.58 -14.91 25.94
CA PRO A 422 -19.27 -13.66 25.25
C PRO A 422 -20.48 -12.72 25.29
N ASP A 423 -20.33 -11.60 26.01
CA ASP A 423 -21.31 -10.52 26.02
C ASP A 423 -20.60 -9.20 25.72
N PRO A 424 -20.73 -8.64 24.52
CA PRO A 424 -20.07 -7.39 24.13
C PRO A 424 -20.61 -6.16 24.88
N LYS A 425 -21.69 -6.28 25.67
CA LYS A 425 -22.21 -5.20 26.53
C LYS A 425 -21.72 -5.31 27.98
N ARG A 426 -20.99 -6.38 28.35
CA ARG A 426 -20.51 -6.60 29.73
C ARG A 426 -19.39 -5.63 30.09
N ARG A 427 -19.63 -4.83 31.13
CA ARG A 427 -18.62 -3.92 31.69
C ARG A 427 -17.57 -4.72 32.45
N ARG A 428 -16.29 -4.35 32.27
CA ARG A 428 -15.13 -4.92 32.97
C ARG A 428 -14.81 -4.08 34.19
N PHE A 429 -14.83 -4.68 35.37
CA PHE A 429 -14.52 -4.00 36.64
C PHE A 429 -13.17 -4.51 37.16
N LEU A 430 -12.19 -3.61 37.27
CA LEU A 430 -10.88 -3.88 37.87
C LEU A 430 -10.89 -3.44 39.33
N HIS A 431 -10.55 -4.35 40.23
CA HIS A 431 -10.42 -4.08 41.67
C HIS A 431 -8.95 -4.17 42.04
N GLY A 432 -8.38 -3.12 42.60
CA GLY A 432 -6.98 -3.04 43.02
C GLY A 432 -6.77 -1.88 43.98
N ILE A 433 -5.56 -1.68 44.46
CA ILE A 433 -5.22 -0.58 45.36
C ILE A 433 -4.64 0.56 44.53
N LEU A 434 -5.25 1.75 44.63
CA LEU A 434 -4.78 2.93 43.91
C LEU A 434 -3.60 3.53 44.68
N VAL A 435 -2.39 3.33 44.18
CA VAL A 435 -1.15 3.85 44.76
C VAL A 435 -0.81 5.17 44.06
N MET A 436 -0.66 6.23 44.86
CA MET A 436 -0.20 7.53 44.39
C MET A 436 1.23 7.73 44.86
N LYS A 437 2.18 7.75 43.92
CA LYS A 437 3.61 7.90 44.22
C LYS A 437 4.24 8.85 43.21
N GLU A 438 4.97 9.85 43.71
CA GLU A 438 5.71 10.83 42.90
C GLU A 438 4.86 11.50 41.78
N GLY A 439 3.58 11.76 42.05
CA GLY A 439 2.67 12.39 41.09
C GLY A 439 2.10 11.45 40.01
N LYS A 440 2.47 10.16 40.01
CA LYS A 440 1.88 9.12 39.16
C LYS A 440 0.81 8.33 39.92
N LEU A 441 -0.30 8.06 39.25
CA LEU A 441 -1.41 7.27 39.76
C LEU A 441 -1.36 5.87 39.13
N THR A 442 -1.18 4.84 39.95
CA THR A 442 -1.13 3.45 39.48
C THR A 442 -2.07 2.54 40.30
N LEU A 443 -2.93 1.79 39.62
CA LEU A 443 -3.80 0.79 40.23
C LEU A 443 -3.07 -0.56 40.31
N MET A 444 -2.70 -1.02 41.50
CA MET A 444 -1.80 -2.16 41.72
C MET A 444 -2.48 -3.37 42.39
N ASP A 445 -1.92 -4.55 42.15
CA ASP A 445 -2.33 -5.80 42.80
C ASP A 445 -1.82 -5.84 44.25
N VAL A 446 -2.58 -6.47 45.14
CA VAL A 446 -2.28 -6.57 46.58
C VAL A 446 -0.88 -7.15 46.84
N THR A 447 -0.40 -8.09 46.01
CA THR A 447 0.93 -8.70 46.13
C THR A 447 2.08 -7.74 45.85
N ASP A 448 1.83 -6.74 45.00
CA ASP A 448 2.80 -5.72 44.63
C ASP A 448 2.83 -4.60 45.68
N VAL A 449 1.68 -4.30 46.27
CA VAL A 449 1.57 -3.38 47.42
C VAL A 449 2.34 -3.91 48.63
N PHE A 450 2.30 -5.21 48.92
CA PHE A 450 3.06 -5.78 50.04
C PHE A 450 4.59 -5.75 49.85
N LYS A 451 5.10 -5.71 48.61
CA LYS A 451 6.53 -5.46 48.34
C LYS A 451 6.88 -3.99 48.50
N GLU A 452 5.98 -3.11 48.08
CA GLU A 452 6.25 -1.69 48.03
C GLU A 452 6.17 -1.02 49.41
N PHE A 453 5.34 -1.57 50.31
CA PHE A 453 5.15 -1.04 51.66
C PHE A 453 5.69 -2.02 52.71
N ASN A 454 6.84 -1.70 53.31
CA ASN A 454 7.49 -2.56 54.33
C ASN A 454 6.65 -2.73 55.60
N GLY A 455 6.44 -3.98 56.03
CA GLY A 455 5.75 -4.37 57.28
C GLY A 455 4.85 -5.62 57.21
N ILE A 456 4.75 -6.29 56.05
CA ILE A 456 3.77 -7.36 55.82
C ILE A 456 4.47 -8.59 55.19
N ASN A 457 4.41 -9.78 55.81
CA ASN A 457 5.31 -10.93 55.53
C ASN A 457 4.70 -12.11 54.72
N ARG A 458 5.54 -12.86 53.98
CA ARG A 458 5.19 -13.95 53.03
C ARG A 458 6.10 -15.21 53.17
N HIS A 459 5.65 -16.43 52.78
CA HIS A 459 6.37 -17.75 52.87
C HIS A 459 6.88 -18.32 51.48
N VAL A 460 7.91 -19.23 51.43
CA VAL A 460 8.68 -19.70 50.19
C VAL A 460 9.12 -21.22 50.15
N MET A 461 9.33 -21.86 48.96
CA MET A 461 9.78 -23.27 48.66
C MET A 461 11.12 -23.42 47.82
N LYS A 462 11.79 -24.61 47.77
CA LYS A 462 13.13 -24.92 47.12
C LYS A 462 13.18 -26.17 46.17
N PHE A 463 14.16 -26.24 45.21
CA PHE A 463 14.33 -27.25 44.11
C PHE A 463 15.81 -27.76 43.88
N SER A 464 16.04 -28.87 43.12
CA SER A 464 17.40 -29.46 42.81
C SER A 464 17.48 -30.33 41.52
N SER A 465 18.67 -30.45 40.88
CA SER A 465 18.98 -31.20 39.63
C SER A 465 20.37 -31.87 39.64
N TYR A 466 20.63 -32.92 38.82
CA TYR A 466 21.87 -33.74 38.85
C TYR A 466 22.49 -33.99 37.46
N ILE A 467 23.83 -33.95 37.36
CA ILE A 467 24.63 -34.16 36.13
C ILE A 467 25.67 -35.28 36.36
N LYS A 468 25.79 -36.26 35.46
CA LYS A 468 26.76 -37.38 35.57
C LYS A 468 28.13 -37.00 34.98
N VAL A 469 29.23 -37.39 35.64
CA VAL A 469 30.61 -37.09 35.20
C VAL A 469 31.41 -38.38 35.00
N GLU A 470 31.94 -38.61 33.78
CA GLU A 470 32.66 -39.84 33.40
C GLU A 470 34.20 -39.72 33.48
N ASN A 471 34.73 -38.79 34.27
CA ASN A 471 36.15 -38.46 34.29
C ASN A 471 36.96 -39.26 35.34
N SER A 472 38.19 -39.68 34.99
CA SER A 472 39.10 -40.50 35.83
C SER A 472 39.97 -39.69 36.81
N SER A 473 39.88 -38.36 36.79
CA SER A 473 40.62 -37.45 37.69
C SER A 473 40.12 -37.52 39.15
N SER A 474 40.90 -37.04 40.13
CA SER A 474 40.44 -37.00 41.54
C SER A 474 39.31 -35.99 41.76
N SER A 475 38.42 -36.23 42.74
CA SER A 475 37.26 -35.36 43.04
C SER A 475 37.67 -33.90 43.34
N LEU A 476 38.87 -33.71 43.91
CA LEU A 476 39.44 -32.38 44.17
C LEU A 476 39.80 -31.64 42.87
N GLN A 477 40.43 -32.32 41.90
CA GLN A 477 40.81 -31.74 40.61
C GLN A 477 39.59 -31.40 39.75
N ILE A 478 38.53 -32.23 39.81
CA ILE A 478 37.28 -31.95 39.10
C ILE A 478 36.63 -30.68 39.68
N LEU A 479 36.61 -30.53 41.01
CA LEU A 479 36.04 -29.36 41.66
C LEU A 479 36.86 -28.09 41.39
N GLU A 480 38.20 -28.19 41.36
CA GLU A 480 39.08 -27.07 40.98
C GLU A 480 38.87 -26.66 39.52
N GLN A 481 38.76 -27.62 38.60
CA GLN A 481 38.43 -27.35 37.20
C GLN A 481 37.03 -26.75 37.05
N LEU A 482 36.04 -27.25 37.81
CA LEU A 482 34.68 -26.71 37.79
C LEU A 482 34.66 -25.28 38.33
N HIS A 483 35.37 -25.02 39.44
CA HIS A 483 35.49 -23.69 40.02
C HIS A 483 36.15 -22.72 39.04
N LEU A 484 37.24 -23.13 38.38
CA LEU A 484 37.92 -22.32 37.36
C LEU A 484 37.02 -22.05 36.16
N LEU A 485 36.34 -23.08 35.65
CA LEU A 485 35.45 -22.98 34.49
C LEU A 485 34.22 -22.13 34.79
N LEU A 486 33.63 -22.28 35.97
CA LEU A 486 32.53 -21.44 36.45
C LEU A 486 33.00 -20.01 36.67
N LYS A 487 34.18 -19.79 37.24
CA LYS A 487 34.77 -18.45 37.43
C LYS A 487 35.10 -17.77 36.09
N GLU A 488 35.50 -18.54 35.08
CA GLU A 488 35.77 -18.06 33.72
C GLU A 488 34.46 -17.73 32.99
N LYS A 489 33.48 -18.63 33.02
CA LYS A 489 32.18 -18.48 32.32
C LYS A 489 31.23 -17.50 33.01
N LEU A 490 31.32 -17.38 34.33
CA LEU A 490 30.49 -16.52 35.18
C LEU A 490 31.32 -15.36 35.75
N SER A 491 32.06 -14.66 34.91
CA SER A 491 32.92 -13.54 35.32
C SER A 491 32.20 -12.40 36.06
N VAL A 492 30.86 -12.37 36.02
CA VAL A 492 29.99 -11.36 36.65
C VAL A 492 29.44 -11.80 38.01
N TRP A 493 29.44 -13.11 38.32
CA TRP A 493 28.88 -13.64 39.56
C TRP A 493 29.99 -14.05 40.53
N GLU A 494 29.74 -13.88 41.84
CA GLU A 494 30.70 -14.28 42.86
C GLU A 494 30.69 -15.80 43.03
N VAL A 495 31.59 -16.48 42.32
CA VAL A 495 31.77 -17.93 42.42
C VAL A 495 32.64 -18.24 43.64
N LYS A 496 32.05 -18.79 44.70
CA LYS A 496 32.77 -19.17 45.93
C LYS A 496 32.93 -20.67 46.00
N LEU A 497 34.14 -21.11 46.32
CA LEU A 497 34.34 -22.45 46.84
C LEU A 497 33.81 -22.45 48.28
N VAL A 498 32.76 -23.21 48.55
CA VAL A 498 32.10 -23.23 49.88
C VAL A 498 32.78 -24.25 50.79
N ASP A 499 33.08 -25.43 50.25
CA ASP A 499 33.84 -26.49 50.91
C ASP A 499 34.59 -27.35 49.88
N SER A 500 35.24 -28.43 50.32
CA SER A 500 35.98 -29.35 49.45
C SER A 500 35.10 -30.17 48.50
N GLN A 501 33.79 -29.93 48.45
CA GLN A 501 32.83 -30.65 47.60
C GLN A 501 31.81 -29.73 46.91
N SER A 502 31.79 -28.41 47.16
CA SER A 502 30.76 -27.53 46.63
C SER A 502 31.25 -26.14 46.22
N VAL A 503 30.64 -25.65 45.15
CA VAL A 503 30.82 -24.32 44.60
C VAL A 503 29.46 -23.61 44.62
N ALA A 504 29.39 -22.47 45.30
CA ALA A 504 28.19 -21.64 45.30
C ALA A 504 28.32 -20.49 44.31
N VAL A 505 27.20 -20.22 43.64
CA VAL A 505 26.97 -19.05 42.81
C VAL A 505 25.65 -18.43 43.30
N GLU A 506 25.75 -17.35 44.09
CA GLU A 506 24.61 -16.76 44.81
C GLU A 506 23.88 -17.80 45.70
N SER A 507 22.58 -17.98 45.51
CA SER A 507 21.73 -18.95 46.21
C SER A 507 21.73 -20.35 45.53
N VAL A 508 22.42 -20.49 44.40
CA VAL A 508 22.55 -21.75 43.66
C VAL A 508 23.80 -22.48 44.15
N ASN A 509 23.62 -23.70 44.67
CA ASN A 509 24.70 -24.52 45.18
C ASN A 509 24.99 -25.68 44.22
N VAL A 510 26.23 -25.78 43.75
CA VAL A 510 26.74 -26.80 42.84
C VAL A 510 27.67 -27.74 43.61
N LYS A 511 27.21 -28.93 43.95
CA LYS A 511 27.90 -29.88 44.81
C LYS A 511 28.30 -31.15 44.04
N LEU A 512 29.54 -31.59 44.19
CA LEU A 512 30.00 -32.89 43.71
C LEU A 512 29.62 -33.97 44.74
N GLU A 513 28.82 -34.93 44.34
CA GLU A 513 28.37 -36.06 45.14
C GLU A 513 28.94 -37.36 44.56
N GLU A 514 29.42 -38.24 45.43
CA GLU A 514 29.99 -39.53 45.07
C GLU A 514 29.23 -40.62 45.83
N GLU A 515 28.41 -41.38 45.09
CA GLU A 515 27.55 -42.43 45.65
C GLU A 515 27.66 -43.68 44.78
N ASN A 516 27.95 -44.84 45.38
CA ASN A 516 28.07 -46.13 44.69
C ASN A 516 29.04 -46.17 43.47
N SER A 517 30.19 -45.49 43.57
CA SER A 517 31.21 -45.40 42.49
C SER A 517 30.79 -44.58 41.27
N GLU A 518 29.65 -43.88 41.31
CA GLU A 518 29.27 -42.87 40.32
C GLU A 518 29.46 -41.45 40.89
N ARG A 519 30.06 -40.57 40.10
CA ARG A 519 30.24 -39.15 40.46
C ARG A 519 29.20 -38.30 39.75
N ARG A 520 28.52 -37.45 40.51
CA ARG A 520 27.46 -36.57 40.02
C ARG A 520 27.65 -35.16 40.54
N ILE A 521 27.29 -34.17 39.73
CA ILE A 521 27.23 -32.77 40.12
C ILE A 521 25.76 -32.43 40.38
N CYS A 522 25.40 -32.13 41.62
CA CYS A 522 24.09 -31.68 42.05
C CYS A 522 24.02 -30.15 42.05
N VAL A 523 23.04 -29.56 41.36
CA VAL A 523 22.75 -28.11 41.34
C VAL A 523 21.44 -27.89 42.10
N SER A 524 21.41 -27.02 43.12
CA SER A 524 20.23 -26.78 43.98
C SER A 524 19.93 -25.29 44.21
N TRP A 525 18.65 -24.89 44.23
CA TRP A 525 18.24 -23.47 44.24
C TRP A 525 16.80 -23.22 44.79
N ALA A 526 16.39 -21.95 44.91
CA ALA A 526 15.03 -21.53 45.31
C ALA A 526 14.25 -20.93 44.13
N ASN A 527 12.91 -20.89 44.17
CA ASN A 527 12.06 -20.42 43.05
C ASN A 527 12.47 -19.09 42.36
N PRO A 528 13.08 -18.10 43.03
CA PRO A 528 13.56 -16.88 42.35
C PRO A 528 14.77 -17.09 41.43
N ASP A 529 15.52 -18.18 41.61
CA ASP A 529 16.86 -18.39 41.04
C ASP A 529 16.90 -19.53 40.00
N GLU A 530 15.73 -19.92 39.49
CA GLU A 530 15.54 -20.96 38.47
C GLU A 530 16.36 -20.69 37.20
N ASP A 531 16.34 -19.45 36.73
CA ASP A 531 17.01 -19.06 35.48
C ASP A 531 18.54 -19.21 35.57
N LEU A 532 19.13 -18.88 36.73
CA LEU A 532 20.57 -19.04 36.98
C LEU A 532 20.97 -20.51 37.06
N ALA A 533 20.14 -21.33 37.73
CA ALA A 533 20.39 -22.77 37.86
C ALA A 533 20.28 -23.50 36.51
N CYS A 534 19.33 -23.13 35.65
CA CYS A 534 19.23 -23.64 34.29
C CYS A 534 20.44 -23.26 33.43
N PHE A 535 20.86 -21.99 33.46
CA PHE A 535 22.04 -21.51 32.71
C PHE A 535 23.34 -22.24 33.09
N LEU A 536 23.54 -22.46 34.38
CA LEU A 536 24.69 -23.20 34.92
C LEU A 536 24.72 -24.65 34.44
N THR A 537 23.54 -25.30 34.41
CA THR A 537 23.37 -26.67 33.95
C THR A 537 23.68 -26.81 32.45
N ASP A 538 23.21 -25.86 31.62
CA ASP A 538 23.42 -25.86 30.17
C ASP A 538 24.85 -25.51 29.77
N SER A 539 25.50 -24.60 30.51
CA SER A 539 26.87 -24.16 30.23
C SER A 539 27.91 -25.27 30.42
N LEU A 540 27.62 -26.24 31.29
CA LEU A 540 28.42 -27.42 31.51
C LEU A 540 28.30 -28.46 30.38
N MET A 541 27.42 -28.25 29.38
CA MET A 541 27.04 -29.26 28.36
C MET A 541 27.46 -28.96 26.89
N ALA A 542 28.01 -27.79 26.50
CA ALA A 542 28.15 -27.40 25.06
C ALA A 542 29.59 -27.13 24.52
N GLY A 543 29.94 -27.67 23.32
CA GLY A 543 31.16 -27.41 22.51
C GLY A 543 30.88 -26.73 21.14
N SER A 544 31.80 -25.92 20.58
CA SER A 544 31.46 -24.83 19.62
C SER A 544 32.09 -24.86 18.20
N ILE A 545 31.29 -24.42 17.21
CA ILE A 545 31.68 -23.91 15.87
C ILE A 545 31.23 -22.45 15.74
N HIS A 546 32.10 -21.58 15.22
CA HIS A 546 31.90 -20.12 15.17
C HIS A 546 31.58 -19.64 13.75
N GLY A 547 30.60 -18.74 13.63
CA GLY A 547 30.27 -18.02 12.38
C GLY A 547 31.15 -16.78 12.18
N ILE A 548 30.78 -15.90 11.24
CA ILE A 548 31.52 -14.65 10.98
C ILE A 548 31.60 -13.81 12.26
N LYS A 549 32.75 -13.18 12.49
CA LYS A 549 32.97 -12.31 13.65
C LYS A 549 32.04 -11.09 13.56
N ARG A 550 31.20 -10.91 14.58
CA ARG A 550 30.12 -9.92 14.61
C ARG A 550 30.50 -8.70 15.41
N SER A 551 30.77 -7.59 14.74
CA SER A 551 31.25 -6.34 15.36
C SER A 551 30.30 -5.83 16.44
N LYS A 552 28.99 -5.93 16.20
CA LYS A 552 27.91 -5.58 17.14
C LYS A 552 27.95 -6.39 18.44
N CYS A 553 28.53 -7.59 18.42
CA CYS A 553 28.51 -8.56 19.52
C CYS A 553 29.85 -8.65 20.27
N GLU A 554 30.91 -7.97 19.80
CA GLU A 554 32.24 -8.01 20.42
C GLU A 554 32.30 -7.33 21.80
N HIS A 555 31.41 -6.38 22.08
CA HIS A 555 31.37 -5.63 23.34
C HIS A 555 30.56 -6.30 24.46
N ILE A 556 29.93 -7.45 24.21
CA ILE A 556 29.17 -8.17 25.25
C ILE A 556 30.10 -8.88 26.25
N ASN A 557 31.39 -9.01 25.91
CA ASN A 557 32.45 -9.57 26.77
C ASN A 557 33.32 -8.51 27.49
N SER A 558 33.04 -7.21 27.31
CA SER A 558 33.71 -6.15 28.09
C SER A 558 32.80 -5.68 29.21
N SER A 559 33.25 -5.88 30.44
CA SER A 559 32.68 -5.38 31.68
C SER A 559 32.46 -3.86 31.63
N GLN A 560 31.23 -3.42 31.32
CA GLN A 560 30.53 -2.22 31.81
C GLN A 560 29.20 -2.08 31.04
N ASN A 561 28.10 -1.91 31.78
CA ASN A 561 26.70 -1.78 31.32
C ASN A 561 25.98 -3.07 30.89
N ARG A 562 25.46 -3.81 31.88
CA ARG A 562 24.28 -4.67 31.70
C ARG A 562 23.08 -4.01 32.38
N GLU A 563 22.50 -3.02 31.73
CA GLU A 563 21.09 -2.69 31.96
C GLU A 563 20.23 -3.83 31.41
N SER A 564 19.14 -4.14 32.12
CA SER A 564 18.18 -5.19 31.80
C SER A 564 17.60 -5.04 30.39
N ILE A 565 18.15 -5.76 29.41
CA ILE A 565 17.62 -5.81 28.05
C ILE A 565 16.38 -6.72 28.10
N GLU A 566 15.19 -6.15 28.04
CA GLU A 566 13.96 -6.91 27.76
C GLU A 566 14.18 -7.78 26.50
N PRO A 567 13.70 -9.04 26.46
CA PRO A 567 13.86 -9.88 25.28
C PRO A 567 13.21 -9.20 24.07
N ASN A 568 14.07 -8.84 23.10
CA ASN A 568 13.69 -8.20 21.85
C ASN A 568 12.59 -9.04 21.18
N ILE A 569 11.63 -8.38 20.50
CA ILE A 569 10.49 -9.01 19.82
C ILE A 569 10.89 -10.23 18.97
N PHE A 570 12.04 -10.18 18.32
CA PHE A 570 12.56 -11.28 17.50
C PHE A 570 12.92 -12.53 18.33
N GLN A 571 13.40 -12.36 19.56
CA GLN A 571 13.71 -13.50 20.44
C GLN A 571 12.42 -14.18 20.94
N LYS A 572 11.37 -13.39 21.22
CA LYS A 572 10.04 -13.93 21.54
C LYS A 572 9.48 -14.73 20.36
N ARG A 573 9.61 -14.22 19.12
CA ARG A 573 9.20 -14.93 17.90
C ARG A 573 9.98 -16.23 17.71
N LEU A 574 11.31 -16.22 17.91
CA LEU A 574 12.14 -17.41 17.79
C LEU A 574 11.73 -18.52 18.78
N ASN A 575 11.47 -18.16 20.04
CA ASN A 575 11.01 -19.12 21.05
C ASN A 575 9.61 -19.67 20.74
N LEU A 576 8.69 -18.82 20.26
CA LEU A 576 7.38 -19.27 19.79
C LEU A 576 7.52 -20.26 18.63
N LEU A 577 8.41 -19.99 17.66
CA LEU A 577 8.66 -20.92 16.54
C LEU A 577 9.18 -22.27 17.02
N ARG A 578 10.13 -22.29 17.96
CA ARG A 578 10.65 -23.54 18.54
C ARG A 578 9.54 -24.37 19.20
N ASN A 579 8.65 -23.72 19.95
CA ASN A 579 7.48 -24.40 20.52
C ASN A 579 6.56 -24.98 19.44
N GLU A 580 6.31 -24.25 18.35
CA GLU A 580 5.49 -24.73 17.23
C GLU A 580 6.14 -25.92 16.49
N MET A 581 7.48 -25.91 16.35
CA MET A 581 8.25 -27.03 15.79
C MET A 581 8.06 -28.32 16.60
N GLU A 582 8.09 -28.22 17.93
CA GLU A 582 7.91 -29.36 18.84
C GLU A 582 6.45 -29.84 18.90
N ILE A 583 5.48 -28.92 19.00
CA ILE A 583 4.09 -29.29 19.28
C ILE A 583 3.35 -29.76 18.01
N ARG A 584 3.59 -29.14 16.85
CA ARG A 584 2.77 -29.40 15.65
C ARG A 584 3.37 -30.37 14.67
N THR A 585 4.69 -30.28 14.46
CA THR A 585 5.35 -30.94 13.33
C THR A 585 6.37 -31.98 13.75
N LEU A 586 6.83 -31.95 15.01
CA LEU A 586 7.87 -32.84 15.55
C LEU A 586 9.13 -32.79 14.67
N ILE A 587 9.61 -31.57 14.37
CA ILE A 587 10.84 -31.34 13.58
C ILE A 587 11.97 -30.77 14.44
N ASP A 588 13.21 -31.14 14.10
CA ASP A 588 14.41 -30.76 14.86
C ASP A 588 15.04 -29.46 14.34
N ALA A 589 14.86 -29.19 13.05
CA ALA A 589 15.25 -27.95 12.41
C ALA A 589 14.20 -27.47 11.40
N TYR A 590 14.16 -26.17 11.13
CA TYR A 590 13.26 -25.54 10.19
C TYR A 590 14.00 -24.52 9.32
N ILE A 591 13.88 -24.65 8.00
CA ILE A 591 14.49 -23.73 7.03
C ILE A 591 13.41 -22.78 6.50
N VAL A 592 13.67 -21.47 6.51
CA VAL A 592 12.79 -20.43 5.98
C VAL A 592 13.55 -19.61 4.94
N THR A 593 12.99 -19.55 3.73
CA THR A 593 13.47 -18.74 2.61
C THR A 593 12.84 -17.35 2.60
N ASN A 594 13.36 -16.45 1.77
CA ASN A 594 12.69 -15.16 1.48
C ASN A 594 11.59 -15.24 0.40
N TYR A 595 11.46 -16.36 -0.32
CA TYR A 595 10.57 -16.46 -1.47
C TYR A 595 9.09 -16.65 -1.07
N ASP A 596 8.19 -16.20 -1.95
CA ASP A 596 6.75 -16.47 -1.84
C ASP A 596 6.34 -17.72 -2.66
N GLU A 597 5.05 -18.04 -2.67
CA GLU A 597 4.47 -19.16 -3.41
C GLU A 597 4.54 -19.01 -4.94
N HIS A 598 4.98 -17.86 -5.44
CA HIS A 598 5.26 -17.57 -6.86
C HIS A 598 6.75 -17.41 -7.16
N GLN A 599 7.61 -17.67 -6.15
CA GLN A 599 9.06 -17.63 -6.24
C GLN A 599 9.56 -16.25 -6.70
N ALA A 600 8.87 -15.19 -6.27
CA ALA A 600 9.24 -13.82 -6.57
C ALA A 600 10.62 -13.52 -5.96
N TYR A 601 11.52 -13.00 -6.79
CA TYR A 601 12.90 -12.67 -6.38
C TYR A 601 12.97 -11.61 -5.28
N GLN A 602 12.02 -10.65 -5.28
CA GLN A 602 11.83 -9.69 -4.21
C GLN A 602 10.45 -9.90 -3.62
N SER A 603 10.36 -10.32 -2.35
CA SER A 603 9.09 -10.50 -1.61
C SER A 603 8.40 -9.17 -1.31
N ASP A 604 7.07 -9.13 -1.30
CA ASP A 604 6.31 -8.01 -0.74
C ASP A 604 6.21 -8.11 0.79
N ASP A 605 5.93 -6.99 1.48
CA ASP A 605 5.85 -6.93 2.95
C ASP A 605 4.90 -7.98 3.56
N VAL A 606 3.87 -8.40 2.81
CA VAL A 606 2.90 -9.42 3.23
C VAL A 606 3.47 -10.85 3.24
N ASP A 607 4.59 -11.07 2.57
CA ASP A 607 5.26 -12.36 2.42
C ASP A 607 6.67 -12.40 3.04
N SER A 608 7.11 -11.31 3.70
CA SER A 608 8.44 -11.14 4.33
C SER A 608 8.64 -11.99 5.60
N ARG A 609 8.48 -13.31 5.49
CA ARG A 609 8.59 -14.29 6.58
C ARG A 609 9.98 -14.30 7.21
N LEU A 610 11.02 -14.22 6.38
CA LEU A 610 12.41 -14.12 6.81
C LEU A 610 12.64 -12.87 7.67
N THR A 611 12.17 -11.71 7.24
CA THR A 611 12.26 -10.46 8.03
C THR A 611 11.41 -10.52 9.29
N PHE A 612 10.22 -11.14 9.24
CA PHE A 612 9.37 -11.31 10.42
C PHE A 612 10.06 -12.12 11.53
N ILE A 613 10.70 -13.25 11.18
CA ILE A 613 11.33 -14.13 12.18
C ILE A 613 12.68 -13.61 12.65
N SER A 614 13.50 -13.03 11.76
CA SER A 614 14.90 -12.69 12.06
C SER A 614 15.14 -11.21 12.31
N GLY A 615 14.32 -10.33 11.72
CA GLY A 615 14.57 -8.89 11.65
C GLY A 615 15.48 -8.47 10.49
N PHE A 616 16.08 -9.42 9.75
CA PHE A 616 16.91 -9.12 8.59
C PHE A 616 16.06 -8.65 7.41
N SER A 617 16.36 -7.48 6.88
CA SER A 617 15.63 -6.81 5.80
C SER A 617 16.24 -7.04 4.40
N GLY A 618 17.35 -7.78 4.32
CA GLY A 618 17.99 -8.09 3.05
C GLY A 618 17.11 -8.96 2.14
N PRO A 619 17.15 -8.74 0.81
CA PRO A 619 16.28 -9.43 -0.14
C PRO A 619 16.70 -10.87 -0.45
N ILE A 620 17.90 -11.28 -0.07
CA ILE A 620 18.45 -12.61 -0.33
C ILE A 620 18.92 -13.18 1.00
N GLY A 621 18.34 -14.30 1.41
CA GLY A 621 18.82 -15.04 2.57
C GLY A 621 17.96 -16.26 2.89
N ASP A 622 18.58 -17.21 3.57
CA ASP A 622 17.95 -18.42 4.10
C ASP A 622 18.26 -18.51 5.59
N VAL A 623 17.22 -18.62 6.42
CA VAL A 623 17.38 -18.79 7.86
C VAL A 623 17.12 -20.23 8.26
N VAL A 624 17.96 -20.76 9.14
CA VAL A 624 17.85 -22.11 9.69
C VAL A 624 17.73 -22.01 11.20
N ILE A 625 16.64 -22.55 11.74
CA ILE A 625 16.33 -22.55 13.16
C ILE A 625 16.33 -24.00 13.64
N THR A 626 17.09 -24.28 14.70
CA THR A 626 16.98 -25.52 15.48
C THR A 626 16.30 -25.22 16.82
N LEU A 627 16.01 -26.27 17.59
CA LEU A 627 15.48 -26.10 18.95
C LEU A 627 16.39 -25.27 19.87
N ARG A 628 17.68 -25.12 19.55
CA ARG A 628 18.67 -24.45 20.42
C ARG A 628 19.50 -23.36 19.73
N SER A 629 19.41 -23.20 18.42
CA SER A 629 20.29 -22.29 17.67
C SER A 629 19.58 -21.70 16.46
N ALA A 630 20.09 -20.59 15.96
CA ALA A 630 19.58 -19.94 14.75
C ALA A 630 20.73 -19.37 13.91
N ALA A 631 20.63 -19.49 12.59
CA ALA A 631 21.64 -19.03 11.66
C ALA A 631 21.02 -18.47 10.38
N LEU A 632 21.69 -17.48 9.78
CA LEU A 632 21.36 -16.87 8.49
C LEU A 632 22.50 -17.14 7.50
N TRP A 633 22.16 -17.62 6.30
CA TRP A 633 23.02 -17.57 5.12
C TRP A 633 22.54 -16.45 4.21
N THR A 634 23.43 -15.53 3.85
CA THR A 634 23.13 -14.41 2.96
C THR A 634 24.30 -14.16 2.01
N ASP A 635 24.03 -13.45 0.91
CA ASP A 635 25.07 -12.98 0.00
C ASP A 635 26.06 -12.05 0.73
N ALA A 636 27.35 -12.11 0.37
CA ALA A 636 28.44 -11.43 1.07
C ALA A 636 28.21 -9.91 1.19
N LYS A 637 27.55 -9.33 0.18
CA LYS A 637 27.22 -7.91 0.11
C LYS A 637 26.20 -7.42 1.15
N TYR A 638 25.49 -8.33 1.83
CA TYR A 638 24.53 -8.01 2.89
C TYR A 638 25.04 -8.35 4.29
N LEU A 639 26.30 -8.78 4.46
CA LEU A 639 26.85 -9.16 5.76
C LEU A 639 26.84 -8.02 6.77
N GLU A 640 27.22 -6.80 6.35
CA GLU A 640 27.19 -5.63 7.24
C GLU A 640 25.77 -5.30 7.69
N LEU A 641 24.80 -5.40 6.78
CA LEU A 641 23.37 -5.21 7.07
C LEU A 641 22.87 -6.27 8.07
N ALA A 642 23.20 -7.54 7.82
CA ALA A 642 22.86 -8.65 8.70
C ALA A 642 23.48 -8.48 10.11
N ASP A 643 24.74 -8.06 10.21
CA ASP A 643 25.39 -7.82 11.50
C ASP A 643 24.70 -6.70 12.29
N GLN A 644 24.29 -5.63 11.60
CA GLN A 644 23.57 -4.50 12.19
C GLN A 644 22.15 -4.86 12.64
N GLU A 645 21.41 -5.63 11.85
CA GLU A 645 19.99 -5.91 12.10
C GLU A 645 19.76 -7.10 13.04
N LEU A 646 20.51 -8.20 12.89
CA LEU A 646 20.31 -9.40 13.69
C LEU A 646 20.75 -9.18 15.14
N ASN A 647 20.11 -9.87 16.09
CA ASN A 647 20.59 -9.97 17.47
C ASN A 647 21.73 -11.01 17.58
N CYS A 648 22.47 -11.02 18.69
CA CYS A 648 23.66 -11.87 18.85
C CYS A 648 23.39 -13.37 19.03
N GLU A 649 22.13 -13.81 19.12
CA GLU A 649 21.78 -15.25 19.10
C GLU A 649 21.96 -15.86 17.70
N TRP A 650 21.85 -15.03 16.65
CA TRP A 650 22.00 -15.46 15.27
C TRP A 650 23.47 -15.56 14.85
N LYS A 651 23.84 -16.69 14.25
CA LYS A 651 25.08 -16.85 13.50
C LYS A 651 24.88 -16.39 12.05
N ILE A 652 25.90 -15.78 11.45
CA ILE A 652 25.86 -15.29 10.06
C ILE A 652 26.91 -16.05 9.25
N PHE A 653 26.50 -16.54 8.08
CA PHE A 653 27.32 -17.25 7.10
C PHE A 653 27.13 -16.68 5.70
N ILE A 654 28.14 -16.87 4.84
CA ILE A 654 28.07 -16.50 3.43
C ILE A 654 27.40 -17.64 2.65
N MET A 655 26.41 -17.29 1.84
CA MET A 655 25.75 -18.22 0.95
C MET A 655 26.73 -18.79 -0.09
N GLY A 656 26.75 -20.11 -0.26
CA GLY A 656 27.66 -20.81 -1.19
C GLY A 656 29.08 -21.05 -0.66
N GLU A 657 29.38 -20.66 0.58
CA GLU A 657 30.63 -20.99 1.27
C GLU A 657 30.41 -21.98 2.43
N ASN A 658 31.50 -22.53 2.97
CA ASN A 658 31.45 -23.43 4.12
C ASN A 658 31.37 -22.66 5.45
N PRO A 659 30.61 -23.14 6.45
CA PRO A 659 29.81 -24.36 6.39
C PRO A 659 28.53 -24.19 5.56
N THR A 660 28.17 -25.22 4.79
CA THR A 660 26.83 -25.30 4.19
C THR A 660 25.76 -25.46 5.27
N ILE A 661 24.48 -25.31 4.92
CA ILE A 661 23.36 -25.56 5.85
C ILE A 661 23.44 -26.98 6.42
N ALA A 662 23.71 -27.98 5.58
CA ALA A 662 23.82 -29.37 6.00
C ALA A 662 25.00 -29.59 6.94
N GLU A 663 26.18 -29.06 6.60
CA GLU A 663 27.38 -29.16 7.45
C GLU A 663 27.19 -28.46 8.80
N TRP A 664 26.47 -27.34 8.84
CA TRP A 664 26.15 -26.67 10.09
C TRP A 664 25.18 -27.51 10.93
N LEU A 665 24.11 -28.03 10.33
CA LEU A 665 23.13 -28.88 11.02
C LEU A 665 23.75 -30.17 11.58
N ALA A 666 24.68 -30.80 10.85
CA ALA A 666 25.41 -32.00 11.29
C ALA A 666 26.13 -31.82 12.64
N LYS A 667 26.46 -30.57 12.98
CA LYS A 667 27.09 -30.19 14.25
C LYS A 667 26.12 -29.60 15.28
N GLN A 668 24.87 -29.31 14.91
CA GLN A 668 23.86 -28.73 15.82
C GLN A 668 22.83 -29.76 16.32
N ILE A 669 22.51 -30.78 15.52
CA ILE A 669 21.44 -31.75 15.82
C ILE A 669 21.90 -33.20 15.58
N PRO A 670 21.28 -34.21 16.24
CA PRO A 670 21.66 -35.62 16.08
C PRO A 670 21.52 -36.12 14.63
N THR A 671 22.31 -37.12 14.25
CA THR A 671 22.13 -37.84 12.98
C THR A 671 20.70 -38.43 12.91
N ASP A 672 20.13 -38.49 11.70
CA ASP A 672 18.74 -38.92 11.43
C ASP A 672 17.63 -37.95 11.86
N ALA A 673 17.99 -36.75 12.34
CA ALA A 673 17.02 -35.71 12.68
C ALA A 673 16.23 -35.19 11.45
N SER A 674 15.05 -34.66 11.72
CA SER A 674 14.09 -34.20 10.71
C SER A 674 14.20 -32.69 10.48
N VAL A 675 14.31 -32.30 9.20
CA VAL A 675 14.46 -30.90 8.79
C VAL A 675 13.20 -30.46 8.05
N GLY A 676 12.39 -29.62 8.68
CA GLY A 676 11.17 -29.07 8.09
C GLY A 676 11.47 -27.99 7.06
N VAL A 677 10.80 -28.06 5.91
CA VAL A 677 10.85 -27.03 4.86
C VAL A 677 9.45 -26.87 4.23
N ASP A 678 9.03 -25.64 3.94
CA ASP A 678 7.77 -25.36 3.25
C ASP A 678 7.92 -25.48 1.73
N PRO A 679 7.33 -26.51 1.08
CA PRO A 679 7.50 -26.71 -0.35
C PRO A 679 6.84 -25.63 -1.20
N ALA A 680 5.89 -24.84 -0.67
CA ALA A 680 5.21 -23.79 -1.43
C ALA A 680 6.13 -22.58 -1.65
N THR A 681 6.93 -22.22 -0.64
CA THR A 681 7.83 -21.06 -0.65
C THR A 681 9.28 -21.43 -1.00
N THR A 682 9.56 -22.67 -1.39
CA THR A 682 10.90 -23.11 -1.77
C THR A 682 10.96 -23.42 -3.28
N PRO A 683 11.82 -22.73 -4.05
CA PRO A 683 12.09 -23.09 -5.43
C PRO A 683 12.60 -24.53 -5.55
N HIS A 684 12.13 -25.27 -6.56
CA HIS A 684 12.46 -26.69 -6.70
C HIS A 684 13.96 -26.96 -6.87
N HIS A 685 14.70 -26.09 -7.55
CA HIS A 685 16.15 -26.26 -7.73
C HIS A 685 16.91 -26.22 -6.38
N LEU A 686 16.49 -25.34 -5.47
CA LEU A 686 17.05 -25.21 -4.13
C LEU A 686 16.65 -26.39 -3.24
N TRP A 687 15.40 -26.85 -3.37
CA TRP A 687 14.95 -28.08 -2.72
C TRP A 687 15.83 -29.28 -3.07
N ASN A 688 16.11 -29.49 -4.37
CA ASN A 688 16.99 -30.58 -4.83
C ASN A 688 18.43 -30.44 -4.33
N GLU A 689 18.92 -29.21 -4.19
CA GLU A 689 20.24 -28.94 -3.62
C GLU A 689 20.28 -29.38 -2.16
N TRP A 690 19.36 -28.90 -1.35
CA TRP A 690 19.25 -29.25 0.07
C TRP A 690 18.97 -30.74 0.28
N ASP A 691 18.09 -31.36 -0.51
CA ASP A 691 17.78 -32.79 -0.39
C ASP A 691 19.04 -33.64 -0.53
N ARG A 692 19.88 -33.31 -1.51
CA ARG A 692 21.17 -33.98 -1.74
C ARG A 692 22.19 -33.70 -0.63
N GLU A 693 22.30 -32.46 -0.17
CA GLU A 693 23.27 -32.09 0.87
C GLU A 693 22.90 -32.65 2.24
N LEU A 694 21.63 -32.50 2.65
CA LEU A 694 21.11 -33.01 3.91
C LEU A 694 21.14 -34.54 3.97
N SER A 695 20.82 -35.22 2.86
CA SER A 695 20.89 -36.69 2.79
C SER A 695 22.31 -37.23 2.97
N ARG A 696 23.35 -36.48 2.57
CA ARG A 696 24.76 -36.88 2.80
C ARG A 696 25.13 -36.87 4.28
N GLU A 697 24.50 -35.99 5.05
CA GLU A 697 24.64 -35.88 6.50
C GLU A 697 23.56 -36.71 7.25
N PHE A 698 22.88 -37.64 6.55
CA PHE A 698 21.85 -38.51 7.09
C PHE A 698 20.58 -37.80 7.61
N PHE A 699 20.33 -36.56 7.18
CA PHE A 699 19.09 -35.85 7.51
C PHE A 699 17.99 -36.11 6.47
N LYS A 700 16.73 -36.03 6.92
CA LYS A 700 15.56 -36.14 6.05
C LYS A 700 14.77 -34.84 6.00
N ILE A 701 14.52 -34.33 4.79
CA ILE A 701 13.61 -33.21 4.59
C ILE A 701 12.17 -33.64 4.82
N THR A 702 11.46 -32.90 5.67
CA THR A 702 10.04 -33.06 5.96
C THR A 702 9.26 -31.88 5.40
N LYS A 703 8.29 -32.16 4.51
CA LYS A 703 7.39 -31.15 3.95
C LYS A 703 6.44 -30.66 5.06
N VAL A 704 6.55 -29.40 5.44
CA VAL A 704 5.70 -28.79 6.47
C VAL A 704 4.96 -27.58 5.90
N LYS A 705 3.75 -27.33 6.38
CA LYS A 705 3.05 -26.07 6.06
C LYS A 705 3.71 -24.92 6.83
N ASN A 706 3.80 -23.74 6.23
CA ASN A 706 4.52 -22.60 6.78
C ASN A 706 4.21 -22.31 8.27
N LEU A 707 5.16 -22.56 9.17
CA LEU A 707 4.98 -22.32 10.60
C LEU A 707 4.91 -20.82 10.94
N ILE A 708 5.60 -19.98 10.17
CA ILE A 708 5.64 -18.53 10.39
C ILE A 708 4.25 -17.92 10.18
N ASP A 709 3.51 -18.36 9.16
CA ASP A 709 2.17 -17.85 8.87
C ASP A 709 1.19 -18.08 10.03
N PHE A 710 1.31 -19.21 10.73
CA PHE A 710 0.48 -19.50 11.90
C PHE A 710 0.80 -18.56 13.08
N MET A 711 2.08 -18.29 13.30
CA MET A 711 2.54 -17.41 14.39
C MET A 711 2.27 -15.93 14.09
N TRP A 712 2.42 -15.52 12.83
CA TRP A 712 2.21 -14.15 12.40
C TRP A 712 0.74 -13.74 12.57
N GLY A 713 -0.19 -14.68 12.37
CA GLY A 713 -1.59 -14.54 12.76
C GLY A 713 -2.22 -13.24 12.24
N SER A 714 -2.88 -12.49 13.13
CA SER A 714 -3.53 -11.21 12.78
C SER A 714 -2.57 -10.02 12.65
N GLU A 715 -1.29 -10.15 13.05
CA GLU A 715 -0.28 -9.10 12.82
C GLU A 715 0.19 -9.06 11.36
N ARG A 716 -0.08 -10.12 10.58
CA ARG A 716 0.28 -10.18 9.16
C ARG A 716 -0.49 -9.12 8.39
N ILE A 717 0.26 -8.31 7.64
CA ILE A 717 -0.31 -7.26 6.80
C ILE A 717 -1.27 -7.94 5.81
N SER A 718 -2.51 -7.43 5.76
CA SER A 718 -3.50 -7.96 4.83
C SER A 718 -3.05 -7.75 3.38
N PRO A 719 -3.21 -8.74 2.48
CA PRO A 719 -2.92 -8.59 1.06
C PRO A 719 -3.61 -7.36 0.47
N ARG A 720 -2.89 -6.64 -0.40
CA ARG A 720 -3.45 -5.47 -1.09
C ARG A 720 -4.59 -5.91 -2.00
N ASN A 721 -5.75 -5.25 -1.88
CA ASN A 721 -6.96 -5.64 -2.61
C ASN A 721 -7.29 -4.66 -3.76
N PHE A 722 -6.33 -4.43 -4.66
CA PHE A 722 -6.52 -3.56 -5.83
C PHE A 722 -7.17 -4.33 -6.99
N SER A 723 -8.00 -3.64 -7.79
CA SER A 723 -8.51 -4.22 -9.04
C SER A 723 -7.37 -4.51 -10.01
N ILE A 724 -7.41 -5.68 -10.66
CA ILE A 724 -6.56 -5.99 -11.81
C ILE A 724 -6.91 -5.03 -12.94
N ARG A 725 -5.92 -4.65 -13.76
CA ARG A 725 -6.08 -3.71 -14.87
C ARG A 725 -5.59 -4.32 -16.18
N THR A 726 -6.27 -3.99 -17.27
CA THR A 726 -5.84 -4.25 -18.65
C THR A 726 -4.72 -3.28 -19.03
N LEU A 727 -3.76 -3.75 -19.82
CA LEU A 727 -2.77 -2.90 -20.47
C LEU A 727 -3.03 -2.88 -21.97
N ASN A 728 -3.38 -1.70 -22.49
CA ASN A 728 -3.80 -1.51 -23.87
C ASN A 728 -2.70 -1.92 -24.87
N SER A 729 -3.11 -2.40 -26.05
CA SER A 729 -2.20 -2.72 -27.16
C SER A 729 -1.36 -1.54 -27.63
N THR A 730 -1.79 -0.30 -27.38
CA THR A 730 -0.99 0.92 -27.59
C THR A 730 0.30 0.98 -26.77
N PHE A 731 0.38 0.20 -25.68
CA PHE A 731 1.58 0.10 -24.84
C PHE A 731 2.33 -1.22 -25.03
N THR A 732 1.60 -2.30 -25.34
CA THR A 732 2.18 -3.66 -25.41
C THR A 732 2.59 -4.07 -26.81
N GLY A 733 2.05 -3.44 -27.87
CA GLY A 733 2.32 -3.76 -29.28
C GLY A 733 1.85 -5.14 -29.77
N SER A 734 1.50 -6.05 -28.85
CA SER A 734 1.07 -7.41 -29.16
C SER A 734 -0.05 -7.84 -28.23
N SER A 735 -1.08 -8.46 -28.82
CA SER A 735 -2.22 -9.00 -28.08
C SER A 735 -1.81 -10.22 -27.24
N TRP A 736 -2.58 -10.51 -26.19
CA TRP A 736 -2.32 -11.70 -25.36
C TRP A 736 -2.52 -13.00 -26.16
N GLN A 737 -3.40 -13.00 -27.15
CA GLN A 737 -3.62 -14.12 -28.07
C GLN A 737 -2.35 -14.43 -28.87
N ASN A 738 -1.72 -13.41 -29.45
CA ASN A 738 -0.47 -13.60 -30.21
C ASN A 738 0.64 -14.14 -29.30
N LYS A 739 0.76 -13.59 -28.08
CA LYS A 739 1.78 -14.04 -27.12
C LYS A 739 1.54 -15.51 -26.70
N THR A 740 0.30 -15.87 -26.41
CA THR A 740 -0.06 -17.25 -26.02
C THR A 740 0.08 -18.23 -27.18
N GLU A 741 -0.17 -17.82 -28.43
CA GLU A 741 0.07 -18.67 -29.60
C GLU A 741 1.57 -18.92 -29.83
N THR A 742 2.42 -17.91 -29.66
CA THR A 742 3.89 -18.09 -29.66
C THR A 742 4.32 -19.09 -28.60
N LEU A 743 3.76 -18.99 -27.39
CA LEU A 743 4.02 -19.94 -26.30
C LEU A 743 3.56 -21.37 -26.67
N LYS A 744 2.35 -21.52 -27.23
CA LYS A 744 1.85 -22.82 -27.71
C LYS A 744 2.75 -23.41 -28.81
N GLY A 745 3.36 -22.56 -29.65
CA GLY A 745 4.41 -22.94 -30.60
C GLY A 745 5.58 -23.64 -29.92
N HIS A 746 6.13 -23.03 -28.87
CA HIS A 746 7.21 -23.65 -28.08
C HIS A 746 6.81 -24.96 -27.40
N LEU A 747 5.56 -25.09 -26.95
CA LEU A 747 5.06 -26.36 -26.40
C LEU A 747 5.03 -27.46 -27.47
N ARG A 748 4.60 -27.13 -28.70
CA ARG A 748 4.62 -28.08 -29.83
C ARG A 748 6.04 -28.53 -30.19
N GLU A 749 6.99 -27.59 -30.25
CA GLU A 749 8.42 -27.89 -30.50
C GLU A 749 8.98 -28.88 -29.48
N HIS A 750 8.60 -28.71 -28.21
CA HIS A 750 9.07 -29.56 -27.12
C HIS A 750 8.17 -30.78 -26.85
N ARG A 751 7.09 -30.96 -27.62
CA ARG A 751 6.08 -32.02 -27.42
C ARG A 751 5.53 -32.04 -25.98
N CYS A 752 5.27 -30.86 -25.42
CA CYS A 752 4.68 -30.71 -24.08
C CYS A 752 3.16 -30.52 -24.21
N ASP A 753 2.39 -31.24 -23.41
CA ASP A 753 0.93 -31.13 -23.35
C ASP A 753 0.48 -29.83 -22.67
N ALA A 754 1.28 -29.38 -21.70
CA ALA A 754 0.99 -28.21 -20.87
C ALA A 754 2.26 -27.51 -20.36
N MET A 755 2.09 -26.27 -19.91
CA MET A 755 3.05 -25.53 -19.10
C MET A 755 2.35 -24.90 -17.91
N ILE A 756 3.00 -24.97 -16.75
CA ILE A 756 2.58 -24.25 -15.54
C ILE A 756 3.40 -22.97 -15.45
N VAL A 757 2.71 -21.82 -15.37
CA VAL A 757 3.35 -20.51 -15.20
C VAL A 757 3.00 -20.01 -13.81
N SER A 758 4.01 -19.93 -12.94
CA SER A 758 3.90 -19.42 -11.56
C SER A 758 4.46 -18.00 -11.41
N SER A 759 5.44 -17.60 -12.24
CA SER A 759 6.02 -16.25 -12.20
C SER A 759 4.98 -15.20 -12.53
N LEU A 760 4.72 -14.30 -11.58
CA LEU A 760 3.69 -13.26 -11.72
C LEU A 760 4.02 -12.27 -12.86
N THR A 761 5.30 -12.04 -13.12
CA THR A 761 5.75 -11.17 -14.20
C THR A 761 5.49 -11.78 -15.58
N GLU A 762 5.64 -13.10 -15.71
CA GLU A 762 5.29 -13.84 -16.93
C GLU A 762 3.78 -13.82 -17.18
N ILE A 763 2.97 -14.05 -16.15
CA ILE A 763 1.50 -14.02 -16.25
C ILE A 763 1.01 -12.63 -16.67
N ALA A 764 1.51 -11.58 -16.02
CA ALA A 764 1.18 -10.19 -16.33
C ALA A 764 1.56 -9.81 -17.78
N TYR A 765 2.74 -10.23 -18.24
CA TYR A 765 3.18 -10.02 -19.61
C TYR A 765 2.32 -10.76 -20.63
N LEU A 766 2.08 -12.05 -20.40
CA LEU A 766 1.42 -12.93 -21.37
C LEU A 766 -0.04 -12.53 -21.59
N LEU A 767 -0.73 -12.13 -20.52
CA LEU A 767 -2.14 -11.75 -20.55
C LEU A 767 -2.40 -10.26 -20.76
N ASN A 768 -1.36 -9.43 -20.89
CA ASN A 768 -1.48 -7.96 -20.90
C ASN A 768 -2.29 -7.42 -19.70
N LEU A 769 -2.08 -8.01 -18.52
CA LEU A 769 -2.71 -7.59 -17.28
C LEU A 769 -1.67 -7.02 -16.32
N ARG A 770 -2.10 -6.13 -15.42
CA ARG A 770 -1.27 -5.52 -14.38
C ARG A 770 -2.02 -5.49 -13.05
N GLY A 771 -1.27 -5.46 -11.96
CA GLY A 771 -1.77 -5.40 -10.60
C GLY A 771 -0.95 -4.48 -9.72
N LYS A 772 -1.30 -4.42 -8.43
CA LYS A 772 -0.57 -3.66 -7.40
C LYS A 772 -0.39 -4.52 -6.14
N ASP A 773 -0.19 -5.82 -6.32
CA ASP A 773 0.04 -6.73 -5.18
C ASP A 773 1.42 -6.52 -4.61
N TYR A 774 2.41 -6.30 -5.48
CA TYR A 774 3.77 -5.92 -5.11
C TYR A 774 3.94 -4.41 -5.19
N ARG A 775 4.68 -3.82 -4.24
CA ARG A 775 4.78 -2.36 -4.09
C ARG A 775 5.40 -1.69 -5.32
N TYR A 776 6.43 -2.32 -5.87
CA TYR A 776 7.28 -1.76 -6.93
C TYR A 776 7.19 -2.51 -8.26
N VAL A 777 6.53 -3.68 -8.27
CA VAL A 777 6.37 -4.52 -9.46
C VAL A 777 4.87 -4.62 -9.78
N PRO A 778 4.40 -4.18 -10.96
CA PRO A 778 2.98 -4.04 -11.28
C PRO A 778 2.30 -5.38 -11.64
N VAL A 779 2.31 -6.33 -10.70
CA VAL A 779 1.80 -7.70 -10.84
C VAL A 779 0.67 -7.99 -9.86
N PHE A 780 -0.02 -9.11 -10.06
CA PHE A 780 -1.11 -9.62 -9.21
C PHE A 780 -0.91 -11.12 -8.97
N LYS A 781 -1.27 -11.60 -7.77
CA LYS A 781 -1.17 -13.01 -7.39
C LYS A 781 -2.05 -13.87 -8.30
N ALA A 782 -1.43 -14.80 -9.02
CA ALA A 782 -2.11 -15.70 -9.93
C ALA A 782 -1.27 -16.92 -10.29
N TYR A 783 -1.94 -18.00 -10.68
CA TYR A 783 -1.33 -19.10 -11.45
C TYR A 783 -1.95 -19.16 -12.84
N LEU A 784 -1.20 -19.64 -13.83
CA LEU A 784 -1.68 -19.85 -15.18
C LEU A 784 -1.30 -21.24 -15.68
N ILE A 785 -2.28 -21.97 -16.20
CA ILE A 785 -2.07 -23.23 -16.91
C ILE A 785 -2.32 -22.98 -18.40
N VAL A 786 -1.32 -23.28 -19.23
CA VAL A 786 -1.42 -23.17 -20.69
C VAL A 786 -1.28 -24.55 -21.31
N THR A 787 -2.29 -24.95 -22.08
CA THR A 787 -2.31 -26.17 -22.88
C THR A 787 -2.54 -25.81 -24.36
N HIS A 788 -2.51 -26.79 -25.25
CA HIS A 788 -2.85 -26.54 -26.66
C HIS A 788 -4.27 -26.02 -26.85
N GLU A 789 -5.23 -26.49 -26.03
CA GLU A 789 -6.65 -26.18 -26.18
C GLU A 789 -7.16 -25.15 -25.17
N LYS A 790 -6.53 -24.99 -24.00
CA LYS A 790 -7.09 -24.18 -22.91
C LYS A 790 -6.03 -23.34 -22.25
N ILE A 791 -6.44 -22.15 -21.82
CA ILE A 791 -5.68 -21.25 -20.95
C ILE A 791 -6.54 -21.04 -19.70
N ILE A 792 -6.00 -21.34 -18.52
CA ILE A 792 -6.75 -21.24 -17.26
C ILE A 792 -5.99 -20.33 -16.30
N LEU A 793 -6.58 -19.17 -16.01
CA LEU A 793 -6.08 -18.18 -15.06
C LEU A 793 -6.74 -18.40 -13.70
N TYR A 794 -5.93 -18.66 -12.68
CA TYR A 794 -6.34 -18.78 -11.28
C TYR A 794 -5.96 -17.51 -10.54
N THR A 795 -6.93 -16.71 -10.14
CA THR A 795 -6.71 -15.47 -9.38
C THR A 795 -7.96 -15.16 -8.56
N ASN A 796 -7.93 -14.12 -7.71
CA ASN A 796 -9.14 -13.71 -7.02
C ASN A 796 -10.12 -13.08 -8.02
N ILE A 797 -11.19 -13.82 -8.35
CA ILE A 797 -12.17 -13.43 -9.37
C ILE A 797 -12.82 -12.08 -9.04
N SER A 798 -13.04 -11.76 -7.76
CA SER A 798 -13.66 -10.49 -7.37
C SER A 798 -12.81 -9.26 -7.71
N ARG A 799 -11.53 -9.46 -8.01
CA ARG A 799 -10.57 -8.41 -8.39
C ARG A 799 -10.44 -8.24 -9.90
N VAL A 800 -11.05 -9.11 -10.70
CA VAL A 800 -11.07 -9.01 -12.16
C VAL A 800 -12.23 -8.11 -12.57
N PRO A 801 -11.99 -6.88 -13.08
CA PRO A 801 -13.07 -6.04 -13.55
C PRO A 801 -13.66 -6.59 -14.85
N LEU A 802 -14.91 -6.21 -15.15
CA LEU A 802 -15.61 -6.64 -16.36
C LEU A 802 -14.80 -6.35 -17.63
N GLU A 803 -14.07 -5.24 -17.69
CA GLU A 803 -13.20 -4.92 -18.84
C GLU A 803 -12.12 -5.99 -19.07
N ALA A 804 -11.41 -6.41 -18.01
CA ALA A 804 -10.40 -7.45 -18.09
C ALA A 804 -11.01 -8.81 -18.41
N GLU A 805 -12.16 -9.13 -17.80
CA GLU A 805 -12.90 -10.35 -18.09
C GLU A 805 -13.33 -10.41 -19.56
N LEU A 806 -13.90 -9.32 -20.10
CA LEU A 806 -14.28 -9.23 -21.50
C LEU A 806 -13.07 -9.33 -22.43
N MET A 807 -11.96 -8.65 -22.13
CA MET A 807 -10.72 -8.75 -22.93
C MET A 807 -10.19 -10.19 -23.00
N LEU A 808 -10.35 -10.96 -21.92
CA LEU A 808 -9.89 -12.34 -21.80
C LEU A 808 -10.89 -13.38 -22.36
N LYS A 809 -12.18 -13.04 -22.45
CA LYS A 809 -13.27 -13.93 -22.88
C LYS A 809 -13.90 -13.56 -24.23
N PHE A 810 -13.53 -12.43 -24.83
CA PHE A 810 -14.18 -11.90 -26.03
C PHE A 810 -13.15 -11.30 -27.01
N ASP A 811 -13.10 -11.84 -28.24
CA ASP A 811 -12.36 -11.22 -29.35
C ASP A 811 -13.33 -10.46 -30.26
N PHE A 812 -13.14 -9.13 -30.35
CA PHE A 812 -13.94 -8.24 -31.17
C PHE A 812 -13.75 -8.44 -32.69
N ARG A 813 -12.69 -9.13 -33.13
CA ARG A 813 -12.41 -9.38 -34.56
C ARG A 813 -13.11 -10.61 -35.10
N THR A 814 -13.30 -11.63 -34.27
CA THR A 814 -13.91 -12.92 -34.65
C THR A 814 -15.36 -13.05 -34.19
N ASN A 815 -15.83 -12.11 -33.34
CA ASN A 815 -17.20 -12.05 -32.82
C ASN A 815 -17.65 -13.34 -32.11
N SER A 816 -16.70 -14.16 -31.67
CA SER A 816 -16.96 -15.45 -31.03
C SER A 816 -15.73 -15.91 -30.26
N CYS A 817 -15.96 -16.56 -29.11
CA CYS A 817 -14.96 -17.40 -28.49
C CYS A 817 -15.49 -18.83 -28.42
N TYR A 818 -15.08 -19.68 -29.36
CA TYR A 818 -15.21 -21.12 -29.18
C TYR A 818 -14.19 -21.58 -28.14
N GLN A 819 -14.54 -22.61 -27.36
CA GLN A 819 -13.91 -23.01 -26.10
C GLN A 819 -12.37 -23.17 -26.10
N SER A 820 -11.71 -23.24 -27.27
CA SER A 820 -10.27 -23.46 -27.41
C SER A 820 -9.39 -22.19 -27.34
N GLU A 821 -9.98 -21.00 -27.42
CA GLU A 821 -9.24 -19.71 -27.46
C GLU A 821 -9.60 -18.75 -26.32
N CYS A 822 -10.44 -19.15 -25.36
CA CYS A 822 -10.80 -18.32 -24.20
C CYS A 822 -9.89 -18.57 -23.00
N VAL A 823 -9.61 -17.51 -22.24
CA VAL A 823 -9.06 -17.67 -20.88
C VAL A 823 -10.18 -18.01 -19.91
N ILE A 824 -10.09 -19.20 -19.32
CA ILE A 824 -10.97 -19.64 -18.24
C ILE A 824 -10.47 -19.00 -16.95
N ILE A 825 -11.32 -18.28 -16.24
CA ILE A 825 -10.96 -17.60 -14.98
C ILE A 825 -11.56 -18.39 -13.83
N LYS A 826 -10.71 -18.83 -12.89
CA LYS A 826 -11.07 -19.57 -11.67
C LYS A 826 -10.50 -18.89 -10.43
N ASN A 827 -11.02 -19.21 -9.24
CA ASN A 827 -10.46 -18.68 -8.00
C ASN A 827 -9.05 -19.21 -7.77
N TYR A 828 -8.24 -18.41 -7.09
CA TYR A 828 -6.85 -18.71 -6.79
C TYR A 828 -6.66 -20.11 -6.15
N ASP A 829 -7.50 -20.46 -5.16
CA ASP A 829 -7.38 -21.73 -4.42
C ASP A 829 -7.80 -22.97 -5.24
N GLU A 830 -8.55 -22.79 -6.34
CA GLU A 830 -8.96 -23.90 -7.21
C GLU A 830 -7.78 -24.49 -8.00
N PHE A 831 -6.66 -23.77 -8.07
CA PHE A 831 -5.44 -24.20 -8.76
C PHE A 831 -4.97 -25.58 -8.29
N TRP A 832 -4.88 -25.80 -6.97
CA TRP A 832 -4.37 -27.06 -6.43
C TRP A 832 -5.29 -28.25 -6.68
N HIS A 833 -6.60 -28.01 -6.72
CA HIS A 833 -7.58 -29.05 -7.05
C HIS A 833 -7.45 -29.48 -8.52
N ASP A 834 -7.43 -28.51 -9.43
CA ASP A 834 -7.29 -28.76 -10.86
C ASP A 834 -5.93 -29.36 -11.21
N LEU A 835 -4.84 -28.85 -10.63
CA LEU A 835 -3.48 -29.33 -10.88
C LEU A 835 -3.37 -30.82 -10.55
N ARG A 836 -3.94 -31.27 -9.41
CA ARG A 836 -3.96 -32.67 -9.01
C ARG A 836 -4.77 -33.55 -9.98
N ALA A 837 -5.88 -33.05 -10.49
CA ALA A 837 -6.71 -33.77 -11.45
C ALA A 837 -6.03 -33.87 -12.84
N LEU A 838 -5.31 -32.84 -13.24
CA LEU A 838 -4.66 -32.72 -14.55
C LEU A 838 -3.28 -33.39 -14.60
N SER A 839 -2.56 -33.43 -13.47
CA SER A 839 -1.18 -33.95 -13.42
C SER A 839 -1.06 -35.41 -13.84
N HIS A 840 -2.11 -36.21 -13.61
CA HIS A 840 -2.17 -37.62 -14.02
C HIS A 840 -2.51 -37.82 -15.50
N ARG A 841 -2.95 -36.78 -16.21
CA ARG A 841 -3.41 -36.88 -17.62
C ARG A 841 -2.34 -36.49 -18.63
N TRP A 842 -1.45 -35.58 -18.26
CA TRP A 842 -0.39 -35.12 -19.16
C TRP A 842 0.79 -36.07 -19.15
N LYS A 843 1.27 -36.41 -20.35
CA LYS A 843 2.46 -37.23 -20.57
C LYS A 843 3.73 -36.41 -20.46
N ARG A 844 3.65 -35.11 -20.83
CA ARG A 844 4.79 -34.20 -20.73
C ARG A 844 4.35 -32.79 -20.36
N VAL A 845 4.86 -32.27 -19.25
CA VAL A 845 4.60 -30.91 -18.76
C VAL A 845 5.90 -30.11 -18.72
N LEU A 846 5.88 -28.86 -19.19
CA LEU A 846 6.99 -27.94 -19.01
C LEU A 846 6.87 -27.25 -17.66
N LEU A 847 7.88 -27.44 -16.81
CA LEU A 847 8.02 -26.70 -15.55
C LEU A 847 9.23 -25.75 -15.66
N PRO A 848 9.02 -24.42 -15.47
CA PRO A 848 10.11 -23.45 -15.49
C PRO A 848 11.22 -23.76 -14.48
N THR A 849 12.46 -23.81 -14.95
CA THR A 849 13.67 -23.84 -14.11
C THR A 849 14.16 -22.44 -13.79
N MET A 850 15.04 -22.32 -12.79
CA MET A 850 15.71 -21.05 -12.48
C MET A 850 16.41 -20.46 -13.71
N ASN A 851 16.25 -19.14 -13.89
CA ASN A 851 16.96 -18.34 -14.87
C ASN A 851 17.13 -16.91 -14.33
N VAL A 852 18.32 -16.61 -13.81
CA VAL A 852 18.67 -15.31 -13.22
C VAL A 852 17.69 -14.86 -12.11
N PHE A 853 16.72 -13.99 -12.42
CA PHE A 853 15.79 -13.41 -11.45
C PHE A 853 14.44 -14.16 -11.43
N ASP A 854 14.21 -15.12 -12.33
CA ASP A 854 13.06 -16.02 -12.26
C ASP A 854 13.52 -17.34 -11.62
N MET A 855 13.15 -17.59 -10.36
CA MET A 855 13.65 -18.73 -9.58
C MET A 855 13.03 -20.09 -9.98
N GLY A 856 12.11 -20.07 -10.95
CA GLY A 856 11.43 -21.25 -11.47
C GLY A 856 10.22 -21.66 -10.64
N THR A 857 9.86 -22.94 -10.75
CA THR A 857 8.67 -23.51 -10.10
C THR A 857 8.94 -23.89 -8.63
N SER A 858 7.94 -23.76 -7.74
CA SER A 858 8.03 -24.27 -6.36
C SER A 858 8.12 -25.80 -6.30
N GLU A 859 8.70 -26.32 -5.22
CA GLU A 859 8.66 -27.75 -4.92
C GLU A 859 7.21 -28.27 -4.80
N ALA A 860 6.29 -27.45 -4.26
CA ALA A 860 4.89 -27.84 -4.12
C ALA A 860 4.22 -28.12 -5.46
N VAL A 861 4.53 -27.35 -6.51
CA VAL A 861 4.02 -27.60 -7.86
C VAL A 861 4.79 -28.75 -8.52
N TYR A 862 6.12 -28.78 -8.40
CA TYR A 862 6.95 -29.82 -9.01
C TYR A 862 6.55 -31.22 -8.55
N SER A 863 6.38 -31.41 -7.23
CA SER A 863 6.04 -32.70 -6.64
C SER A 863 4.62 -33.20 -6.91
N MET A 864 3.79 -32.46 -7.65
CA MET A 864 2.49 -32.93 -8.14
C MET A 864 2.59 -33.84 -9.37
N PHE A 865 3.77 -33.90 -10.01
CA PHE A 865 4.00 -34.65 -11.24
C PHE A 865 5.02 -35.76 -11.04
N ASN A 866 4.88 -36.84 -11.82
CA ASN A 866 5.93 -37.85 -11.92
C ASN A 866 7.14 -37.25 -12.65
N LYS A 867 8.35 -37.51 -12.13
CA LYS A 867 9.61 -37.00 -12.68
C LYS A 867 9.80 -37.29 -14.17
N GLU A 868 9.32 -38.44 -14.64
CA GLU A 868 9.38 -38.86 -16.06
C GLU A 868 8.50 -38.02 -17.00
N ASN A 869 7.47 -37.37 -16.46
CA ASN A 869 6.55 -36.51 -17.22
C ASN A 869 7.01 -35.05 -17.25
N ILE A 870 8.07 -34.67 -16.54
CA ILE A 870 8.51 -33.28 -16.40
C ILE A 870 9.59 -32.95 -17.42
N LEU A 871 9.41 -31.84 -18.14
CA LEU A 871 10.46 -31.15 -18.87
C LEU A 871 10.89 -29.90 -18.10
N GLU A 872 12.05 -29.99 -17.47
CA GLU A 872 12.72 -28.86 -16.83
C GLU A 872 13.46 -28.02 -17.89
N LYS A 873 12.97 -26.80 -18.12
CA LYS A 873 13.66 -25.79 -18.96
C LYS A 873 13.34 -24.37 -18.47
N PRO A 874 14.20 -23.37 -18.78
CA PRO A 874 13.83 -21.97 -18.59
C PRO A 874 12.55 -21.64 -19.37
N SER A 875 11.70 -20.80 -18.78
CA SER A 875 10.46 -20.39 -19.45
C SER A 875 10.76 -19.65 -20.76
N PRO A 876 10.10 -20.00 -21.88
CA PRO A 876 10.22 -19.24 -23.13
C PRO A 876 9.68 -17.80 -22.98
N ILE A 877 8.75 -17.57 -22.05
CA ILE A 877 8.13 -16.25 -21.82
C ILE A 877 9.19 -15.22 -21.36
N ILE A 878 10.23 -15.68 -20.64
CA ILE A 878 11.38 -14.85 -20.24
C ILE A 878 12.04 -14.20 -21.46
N TYR A 879 12.31 -14.99 -22.50
CA TYR A 879 12.95 -14.48 -23.71
C TYR A 879 12.00 -13.64 -24.56
N MET A 880 10.70 -13.94 -24.55
CA MET A 880 9.67 -13.16 -25.25
C MET A 880 9.53 -11.76 -24.67
N ARG A 881 9.52 -11.59 -23.34
CA ARG A 881 9.41 -10.27 -22.69
C ARG A 881 10.73 -9.51 -22.64
N ALA A 882 11.87 -10.21 -22.67
CA ALA A 882 13.18 -9.58 -22.75
C ALA A 882 13.37 -8.84 -24.09
N GLN A 883 12.84 -9.39 -25.19
CA GLN A 883 12.89 -8.78 -26.52
C GLN A 883 11.71 -7.83 -26.74
N LYS A 884 11.91 -6.54 -26.46
CA LYS A 884 10.84 -5.53 -26.59
C LYS A 884 10.51 -5.34 -28.07
N ASN A 885 9.22 -5.41 -28.41
CA ASN A 885 8.76 -5.06 -29.75
C ASN A 885 8.79 -3.54 -29.97
N GLU A 886 8.57 -3.07 -31.21
CA GLU A 886 8.71 -1.66 -31.55
C GLU A 886 7.87 -0.70 -30.67
N VAL A 887 6.64 -1.08 -30.32
CA VAL A 887 5.78 -0.27 -29.45
C VAL A 887 6.36 -0.18 -28.04
N GLU A 888 6.82 -1.32 -27.51
CA GLU A 888 7.48 -1.36 -26.20
C GLU A 888 8.82 -0.58 -26.21
N ARG A 889 9.59 -0.63 -27.30
CA ARG A 889 10.85 0.14 -27.46
C ARG A 889 10.58 1.64 -27.42
N ILE A 890 9.59 2.11 -28.18
CA ILE A 890 9.16 3.52 -28.18
C ILE A 890 8.64 3.92 -26.79
N GLY A 891 7.87 3.04 -26.15
CA GLY A 891 7.38 3.23 -24.79
C GLY A 891 8.52 3.41 -23.78
N MET A 892 9.51 2.51 -23.79
CA MET A 892 10.68 2.56 -22.92
C MET A 892 11.48 3.85 -23.12
N ARG A 893 11.73 4.26 -24.36
CA ARG A 893 12.41 5.54 -24.65
C ARG A 893 11.63 6.74 -24.11
N SER A 894 10.30 6.74 -24.31
CA SER A 894 9.41 7.78 -23.77
C SER A 894 9.39 7.78 -22.24
N ALA A 895 9.46 6.61 -21.61
CA ALA A 895 9.55 6.42 -20.17
C ALA A 895 10.77 7.13 -19.59
N HIS A 896 11.93 6.85 -20.17
CA HIS A 896 13.19 7.44 -19.76
C HIS A 896 13.28 8.93 -20.05
N LEU A 897 12.63 9.44 -21.11
CA LEU A 897 12.59 10.89 -21.36
C LEU A 897 11.87 11.65 -20.23
N ARG A 898 10.69 11.18 -19.80
CA ARG A 898 9.96 11.82 -18.70
C ARG A 898 10.68 11.64 -17.36
N ASP A 899 11.30 10.48 -17.14
CA ASP A 899 12.09 10.24 -15.94
C ASP A 899 13.34 11.14 -15.89
N ALA A 900 13.97 11.39 -17.04
CA ALA A 900 15.06 12.36 -17.16
C ALA A 900 14.61 13.79 -16.83
N VAL A 901 13.41 14.19 -17.28
CA VAL A 901 12.81 15.48 -16.92
C VAL A 901 12.61 15.59 -15.41
N ALA A 902 12.05 14.56 -14.78
CA ALA A 902 11.84 14.53 -13.33
C ALA A 902 13.16 14.64 -12.56
N MET A 903 14.18 13.90 -13.00
CA MET A 903 15.51 13.95 -12.39
C MET A 903 16.17 15.33 -12.54
N CYS A 904 16.19 15.90 -13.74
CA CYS A 904 16.77 17.24 -13.96
C CYS A 904 16.04 18.32 -13.16
N ASP A 905 14.71 18.22 -13.05
CA ASP A 905 13.89 19.15 -12.27
C ASP A 905 14.17 19.08 -10.77
N ALA A 906 14.20 17.87 -10.21
CA ALA A 906 14.50 17.66 -8.79
C ALA A 906 15.92 18.13 -8.43
N LEU A 907 16.92 17.83 -9.29
CA LEU A 907 18.31 18.22 -9.07
C LEU A 907 18.49 19.74 -9.17
N SER A 908 17.89 20.37 -10.18
CA SER A 908 17.93 21.83 -10.34
C SER A 908 17.28 22.55 -9.16
N TYR A 909 16.14 22.04 -8.69
CA TYR A 909 15.47 22.56 -7.50
C TYR A 909 16.35 22.41 -6.25
N MET A 910 17.01 21.27 -6.06
CA MET A 910 17.90 21.05 -4.93
C MET A 910 19.07 22.04 -4.93
N ASP A 911 19.74 22.22 -6.07
CA ASP A 911 20.87 23.15 -6.22
C ASP A 911 20.45 24.60 -5.89
N GLU A 912 19.31 25.07 -6.41
CA GLU A 912 18.79 26.42 -6.13
C GLU A 912 18.54 26.62 -4.63
N ARG A 913 17.89 25.65 -3.98
CA ARG A 913 17.57 25.71 -2.55
C ARG A 913 18.84 25.66 -1.70
N TYR A 914 19.80 24.82 -2.06
CA TYR A 914 21.09 24.74 -1.37
C TYR A 914 21.83 26.08 -1.43
N LEU A 915 21.91 26.70 -2.62
CA LEU A 915 22.50 28.03 -2.80
C LEU A 915 21.76 29.12 -2.02
N SER A 916 20.47 28.94 -1.78
CA SER A 916 19.64 29.83 -0.95
C SER A 916 19.81 29.61 0.57
N GLY A 917 20.65 28.65 0.98
CA GLY A 917 20.96 28.36 2.38
C GLY A 917 20.17 27.21 3.01
N ASP A 918 19.32 26.49 2.25
CA ASP A 918 18.61 25.33 2.77
C ASP A 918 19.58 24.17 3.06
N ARG A 919 19.36 23.50 4.20
CA ARG A 919 20.03 22.23 4.52
C ARG A 919 19.19 21.05 4.05
N TRP A 920 19.77 20.19 3.21
CA TRP A 920 19.11 19.00 2.69
C TRP A 920 19.47 17.78 3.53
N LYS A 921 18.48 16.94 3.83
CA LYS A 921 18.69 15.61 4.41
C LYS A 921 18.50 14.56 3.32
N GLU A 922 19.17 13.42 3.46
CA GLU A 922 19.05 12.28 2.53
C GLU A 922 17.59 11.92 2.23
N TYR A 923 16.77 11.73 3.28
CA TYR A 923 15.36 11.37 3.13
C TYR A 923 14.53 12.45 2.40
N LYS A 924 14.82 13.74 2.64
CA LYS A 924 14.14 14.85 1.96
C LYS A 924 14.45 14.85 0.46
N LEU A 925 15.70 14.57 0.09
CA LEU A 925 16.10 14.44 -1.32
C LEU A 925 15.37 13.27 -2.01
N ALA A 926 15.29 12.11 -1.35
CA ALA A 926 14.54 10.97 -1.86
C ALA A 926 13.06 11.32 -2.14
N ILE A 927 12.39 11.98 -1.19
CA ILE A 927 11.00 12.43 -1.36
C ILE A 927 10.86 13.41 -2.53
N GLU A 928 11.80 14.35 -2.67
CA GLU A 928 11.72 15.37 -3.72
C GLU A 928 11.85 14.76 -5.12
N ILE A 929 12.74 13.78 -5.27
CA ILE A 929 12.90 13.01 -6.50
C ILE A 929 11.63 12.20 -6.81
N ASP A 930 11.07 11.53 -5.79
CA ASP A 930 9.82 10.78 -5.94
C ASP A 930 8.65 11.71 -6.33
N ARG A 931 8.56 12.89 -5.70
CA ARG A 931 7.58 13.94 -6.02
C ARG A 931 7.67 14.35 -7.49
N ALA A 932 8.87 14.67 -7.98
CA ALA A 932 9.08 15.08 -9.37
C ALA A 932 8.68 13.98 -10.37
N ARG A 933 8.85 12.69 -10.02
CA ARG A 933 8.36 11.57 -10.83
C ARG A 933 6.85 11.47 -10.84
N TYR A 934 6.20 11.62 -9.68
CA TYR A 934 4.74 11.58 -9.58
C TYR A 934 4.03 12.71 -10.36
N GLU A 935 4.73 13.79 -10.69
CA GLU A 935 4.22 14.83 -11.59
C GLU A 935 4.22 14.44 -13.08
N GLN A 936 4.99 13.43 -13.47
CA GLN A 936 5.12 13.03 -14.87
C GLN A 936 3.89 12.27 -15.34
N SER A 937 3.51 12.49 -16.60
CA SER A 937 2.41 11.73 -17.21
C SER A 937 2.69 10.23 -17.27
N LYS A 938 1.63 9.42 -17.20
CA LYS A 938 1.64 7.94 -17.24
C LYS A 938 2.36 7.25 -16.08
N VAL A 939 2.79 7.98 -15.04
CA VAL A 939 3.40 7.39 -13.85
C VAL A 939 2.37 6.56 -13.08
N GLU A 940 2.77 5.38 -12.61
CA GLU A 940 1.94 4.45 -11.84
C GLU A 940 2.53 4.12 -10.46
N GLY A 941 3.80 4.47 -10.24
CA GLY A 941 4.52 4.25 -8.98
C GLY A 941 6.04 4.35 -9.16
N LEU A 942 6.77 3.99 -8.11
CA LEU A 942 8.23 3.83 -8.14
C LEU A 942 8.61 2.41 -8.59
N ALA A 943 9.78 2.25 -9.20
CA ALA A 943 10.31 0.95 -9.59
C ALA A 943 11.05 0.21 -8.47
N PHE A 944 11.49 0.95 -7.45
CA PHE A 944 12.08 0.48 -6.19
C PHE A 944 12.16 1.69 -5.23
N LYS A 945 12.51 1.47 -3.96
CA LYS A 945 12.69 2.55 -2.99
C LYS A 945 13.88 3.43 -3.39
N THR A 946 13.67 4.75 -3.49
CA THR A 946 14.73 5.69 -3.83
C THR A 946 15.83 5.70 -2.77
N ILE A 947 17.07 5.51 -3.20
CA ILE A 947 18.28 5.61 -2.38
C ILE A 947 18.85 7.00 -2.56
N ALA A 948 18.95 7.74 -1.47
CA ALA A 948 19.72 8.97 -1.36
C ALA A 948 20.73 8.79 -0.22
N ALA A 949 22.01 8.89 -0.51
CA ALA A 949 23.09 8.58 0.43
C ALA A 949 24.23 9.60 0.33
N PHE A 950 24.71 10.11 1.46
CA PHE A 950 25.75 11.13 1.56
C PHE A 950 27.01 10.59 2.25
N GLY A 951 28.18 10.94 1.70
CA GLY A 951 29.50 10.56 2.24
C GLY A 951 29.57 9.06 2.56
N LYS A 952 29.86 8.71 3.82
CA LYS A 952 30.05 7.33 4.28
C LYS A 952 28.84 6.43 4.01
N ASN A 953 27.63 6.99 3.93
CA ASN A 953 26.42 6.21 3.62
C ASN A 953 26.43 5.78 2.15
N ALA A 954 26.96 6.62 1.25
CA ALA A 954 27.10 6.26 -0.17
C ALA A 954 28.12 5.14 -0.39
N ALA A 955 29.06 4.92 0.55
CA ALA A 955 29.97 3.78 0.52
C ALA A 955 29.26 2.43 0.74
N LYS A 956 27.97 2.42 1.09
CA LYS A 956 27.16 1.21 1.28
C LYS A 956 26.31 0.97 0.02
N PRO A 957 26.61 -0.05 -0.80
CA PRO A 957 25.93 -0.28 -2.09
C PRO A 957 24.41 -0.51 -1.98
N TYR A 958 23.94 -0.97 -0.82
CA TYR A 958 22.54 -1.30 -0.53
C TYR A 958 22.00 -0.47 0.65
N TYR A 959 22.45 0.78 0.78
CA TYR A 959 21.94 1.69 1.79
C TYR A 959 20.42 1.84 1.69
N ASP A 960 19.72 1.74 2.83
CA ASP A 960 18.29 1.99 2.92
C ASP A 960 18.03 3.39 3.50
N THR A 961 17.49 4.30 2.68
CA THR A 961 17.15 5.64 3.14
C THR A 961 15.89 5.59 4.02
N LYS A 962 16.04 5.91 5.31
CA LYS A 962 14.95 5.88 6.31
C LYS A 962 14.58 7.31 6.73
N ASN A 963 13.38 7.49 7.30
CA ASN A 963 12.99 8.79 7.85
C ASN A 963 13.92 9.25 8.99
N GLU A 964 14.50 8.28 9.69
CA GLU A 964 15.51 8.46 10.75
C GLU A 964 16.90 8.81 10.20
N SER A 965 17.12 8.75 8.87
CA SER A 965 18.38 9.15 8.24
C SER A 965 18.58 10.67 8.38
N GLU A 966 19.18 11.09 9.49
CA GLU A 966 19.39 12.51 9.83
C GLU A 966 20.56 13.17 9.09
N THR A 967 21.31 12.42 8.28
CA THR A 967 22.52 12.90 7.60
C THR A 967 22.20 14.11 6.72
N ILE A 968 22.85 15.23 7.02
CA ILE A 968 22.76 16.46 6.24
C ILE A 968 23.74 16.37 5.07
N ILE A 969 23.24 16.63 3.87
CA ILE A 969 24.02 16.78 2.65
C ILE A 969 24.70 18.15 2.70
N ASN A 970 26.03 18.17 2.63
CA ASN A 970 26.84 19.37 2.58
C ASN A 970 27.77 19.35 1.33
N ASP A 971 28.70 20.29 1.27
CA ASP A 971 29.64 20.50 0.16
C ASP A 971 30.99 19.79 0.31
N GLU A 972 31.17 18.98 1.35
CA GLU A 972 32.45 18.32 1.67
C GLU A 972 32.63 16.97 0.99
N ASN A 973 31.55 16.31 0.55
CA ASN A 973 31.61 14.95 0.01
C ASN A 973 30.54 14.65 -1.05
N PHE A 974 30.57 13.43 -1.60
CA PHE A 974 29.59 12.96 -2.57
C PHE A 974 28.21 12.75 -1.95
N PHE A 975 27.19 12.98 -2.76
CA PHE A 975 25.88 12.37 -2.56
C PHE A 975 25.49 11.53 -3.77
N LEU A 976 24.97 10.34 -3.49
CA LEU A 976 24.55 9.34 -4.45
C LEU A 976 23.03 9.26 -4.44
N ILE A 977 22.45 9.25 -5.64
CA ILE A 977 21.04 8.99 -5.88
C ILE A 977 20.94 7.73 -6.74
N ASP A 978 20.13 6.75 -6.33
CA ASP A 978 19.74 5.59 -7.14
C ASP A 978 18.21 5.43 -7.06
N SER A 979 17.50 5.57 -8.18
CA SER A 979 16.05 5.68 -8.19
C SER A 979 15.43 5.30 -9.53
N GLY A 980 14.11 5.10 -9.58
CA GLY A 980 13.41 4.70 -10.80
C GLY A 980 11.89 4.74 -10.69
N GLY A 981 11.21 4.84 -11.83
CA GLY A 981 9.76 4.96 -11.93
C GLY A 981 9.11 3.83 -12.73
N GLN A 982 7.85 3.54 -12.40
CA GLN A 982 6.95 2.71 -13.19
C GLN A 982 6.01 3.61 -13.99
N TYR A 983 6.01 3.46 -15.31
CA TYR A 983 5.13 4.15 -16.23
C TYR A 983 4.33 3.13 -17.03
N LEU A 984 3.12 3.49 -17.49
CA LEU A 984 2.27 2.59 -18.30
C LEU A 984 2.99 2.02 -19.55
N ASP A 985 4.00 2.72 -20.04
CA ASP A 985 4.77 2.42 -21.24
C ASP A 985 6.23 2.02 -20.97
N GLY A 986 6.67 1.89 -19.71
CA GLY A 986 8.02 1.44 -19.40
C GLY A 986 8.45 1.54 -17.94
N THR A 987 9.57 0.92 -17.60
CA THR A 987 10.18 0.98 -16.27
C THR A 987 11.56 1.65 -16.38
N THR A 988 11.91 2.50 -15.41
CA THR A 988 13.20 3.21 -15.41
C THR A 988 14.06 2.87 -14.19
N SER A 989 15.38 3.00 -14.34
CA SER A 989 16.35 2.90 -13.25
C SER A 989 17.56 3.76 -13.57
N ILE A 990 17.91 4.68 -12.68
CA ILE A 990 18.98 5.65 -12.87
C ILE A 990 19.73 5.90 -11.57
N ALA A 991 21.04 6.03 -11.67
CA ALA A 991 21.89 6.47 -10.57
C ALA A 991 22.85 7.57 -11.01
N ARG A 992 22.99 8.60 -10.17
CA ARG A 992 23.95 9.70 -10.32
C ARG A 992 24.64 9.95 -9.00
N THR A 993 25.93 10.22 -9.07
CA THR A 993 26.73 10.68 -7.93
C THR A 993 27.15 12.12 -8.22
N LEU A 994 26.93 13.01 -7.28
CA LEU A 994 27.06 14.46 -7.44
C LEU A 994 27.88 15.04 -6.27
N HIS A 995 28.27 16.31 -6.36
CA HIS A 995 29.04 17.00 -5.32
C HIS A 995 28.65 18.48 -5.27
N LEU A 996 28.30 19.01 -4.10
CA LEU A 996 27.85 20.41 -3.98
C LEU A 996 29.02 21.41 -3.97
N GLY A 997 30.16 21.06 -3.36
CA GLY A 997 31.37 21.88 -3.30
C GLY A 997 32.41 21.57 -4.37
N GLU A 998 33.68 21.75 -3.99
CA GLU A 998 34.87 21.48 -4.80
C GLU A 998 35.45 20.08 -4.52
N PRO A 999 35.43 19.16 -5.50
CA PRO A 999 35.92 17.81 -5.30
C PRO A 999 37.45 17.70 -5.37
N THR A 1000 38.01 16.81 -4.57
CA THR A 1000 39.45 16.50 -4.51
C THR A 1000 39.95 15.79 -5.78
N THR A 1001 41.27 15.78 -6.00
CA THR A 1001 41.89 15.04 -7.12
C THR A 1001 41.61 13.54 -7.03
N GLU A 1002 41.58 12.96 -5.83
CA GLU A 1002 41.24 11.54 -5.62
C GLU A 1002 39.78 11.27 -6.02
N GLN A 1003 38.85 12.10 -5.55
CA GLN A 1003 37.44 12.03 -5.89
C GLN A 1003 37.20 12.13 -7.41
N LYS A 1004 37.85 13.09 -8.09
CA LYS A 1004 37.77 13.24 -9.56
C LYS A 1004 38.32 12.00 -10.28
N LYS A 1005 39.45 11.45 -9.85
CA LYS A 1005 40.04 10.24 -10.44
C LYS A 1005 39.14 9.01 -10.28
N ALA A 1006 38.58 8.81 -9.09
CA ALA A 1006 37.66 7.71 -8.81
C ALA A 1006 36.38 7.82 -9.66
N TYR A 1007 35.73 8.99 -9.66
CA TYR A 1007 34.53 9.23 -10.47
C TYR A 1007 34.78 9.04 -11.96
N THR A 1008 35.88 9.59 -12.47
CA THR A 1008 36.25 9.46 -13.89
C THR A 1008 36.52 8.00 -14.27
N SER A 1009 37.12 7.21 -13.38
CA SER A 1009 37.35 5.77 -13.64
C SER A 1009 36.03 5.00 -13.78
N VAL A 1010 35.05 5.26 -12.90
CA VAL A 1010 33.70 4.68 -12.99
C VAL A 1010 32.99 5.13 -14.27
N LEU A 1011 33.04 6.42 -14.59
CA LEU A 1011 32.43 6.99 -15.80
C LEU A 1011 33.03 6.40 -17.08
N THR A 1012 34.36 6.24 -17.15
CA THR A 1012 35.04 5.68 -18.31
C THR A 1012 34.53 4.28 -18.66
N GLY A 1013 34.18 3.45 -17.66
CA GLY A 1013 33.56 2.14 -17.89
C GLY A 1013 32.24 2.24 -18.66
N LEU A 1014 31.37 3.17 -18.27
CA LEU A 1014 30.13 3.46 -18.98
C LEU A 1014 30.35 4.01 -20.39
N ILE A 1015 31.28 4.96 -20.56
CA ILE A 1015 31.57 5.56 -21.86
C ILE A 1015 32.07 4.50 -22.84
N ARG A 1016 33.03 3.67 -22.42
CA ARG A 1016 33.60 2.61 -23.27
C ARG A 1016 32.55 1.59 -23.67
N LEU A 1017 31.66 1.20 -22.75
CA LEU A 1017 30.53 0.35 -23.09
C LEU A 1017 29.60 1.02 -24.11
N SER A 1018 29.31 2.31 -23.93
CA SER A 1018 28.42 3.08 -24.83
C SER A 1018 28.97 3.23 -26.26
N MET A 1019 30.26 2.96 -26.46
CA MET A 1019 30.93 3.00 -27.77
C MET A 1019 31.13 1.60 -28.37
N LEU A 1020 30.70 0.54 -27.68
CA LEU A 1020 30.94 -0.84 -28.08
C LEU A 1020 30.07 -1.23 -29.30
N VAL A 1021 30.73 -1.71 -30.34
CA VAL A 1021 30.13 -2.37 -31.51
C VAL A 1021 30.63 -3.82 -31.52
N PHE A 1022 29.71 -4.79 -31.55
CA PHE A 1022 30.04 -6.18 -31.24
C PHE A 1022 29.22 -7.19 -32.07
N PRO A 1023 29.71 -8.42 -32.30
CA PRO A 1023 28.95 -9.45 -33.01
C PRO A 1023 27.74 -9.93 -32.19
N ASP A 1024 26.67 -10.35 -32.86
CA ASP A 1024 25.40 -10.78 -32.25
C ASP A 1024 25.48 -12.05 -31.37
N ASN A 1025 26.65 -12.68 -31.28
CA ASN A 1025 26.93 -13.84 -30.42
C ASN A 1025 27.62 -13.48 -29.09
N LEU A 1026 27.82 -12.19 -28.78
CA LEU A 1026 28.42 -11.75 -27.52
C LEU A 1026 27.47 -12.02 -26.34
N ARG A 1027 28.02 -12.55 -25.23
CA ARG A 1027 27.24 -12.81 -24.02
C ARG A 1027 27.25 -11.59 -23.10
N PRO A 1028 26.16 -11.32 -22.36
CA PRO A 1028 26.13 -10.20 -21.42
C PRO A 1028 27.18 -10.27 -20.31
N ALA A 1029 27.64 -11.45 -19.90
CA ALA A 1029 28.74 -11.57 -18.93
C ALA A 1029 30.09 -11.08 -19.48
N ASP A 1030 30.31 -11.16 -20.80
CA ASP A 1030 31.61 -10.86 -21.41
C ASP A 1030 31.92 -9.35 -21.40
N ILE A 1031 30.89 -8.50 -21.49
CA ILE A 1031 31.04 -7.04 -21.45
C ILE A 1031 31.40 -6.51 -20.06
N ASP A 1032 31.29 -7.31 -19.01
CA ASP A 1032 31.57 -6.88 -17.65
C ASP A 1032 33.03 -6.44 -17.45
N THR A 1033 33.95 -7.17 -18.07
CA THR A 1033 35.38 -6.86 -18.06
C THR A 1033 35.70 -5.49 -18.67
N LEU A 1034 34.93 -5.05 -19.68
CA LEU A 1034 35.06 -3.73 -20.29
C LEU A 1034 34.64 -2.63 -19.32
N ILE A 1035 33.58 -2.87 -18.55
CA ILE A 1035 33.02 -1.94 -17.57
C ILE A 1035 33.97 -1.80 -16.37
N ARG A 1036 34.51 -2.91 -15.87
CA ARG A 1036 35.42 -2.96 -14.71
C ARG A 1036 36.86 -2.56 -15.02
N GLY A 1037 37.31 -2.74 -16.28
CA GLY A 1037 38.68 -2.52 -16.72
C GLY A 1037 39.32 -1.20 -16.25
N PRO A 1038 38.64 -0.03 -16.33
CA PRO A 1038 39.16 1.22 -15.80
C PRO A 1038 39.45 1.18 -14.28
N LEU A 1039 38.58 0.58 -13.47
CA LEU A 1039 38.81 0.44 -12.03
C LEU A 1039 39.93 -0.57 -11.74
N TRP A 1040 39.94 -1.71 -12.42
CA TRP A 1040 40.99 -2.73 -12.28
C TRP A 1040 42.39 -2.20 -12.64
N SER A 1041 42.50 -1.27 -13.59
CA SER A 1041 43.77 -0.61 -13.90
C SER A 1041 44.38 0.14 -12.70
N SER A 1042 43.54 0.51 -11.74
CA SER A 1042 43.91 1.12 -10.47
C SER A 1042 43.84 0.17 -9.28
N ARG A 1043 43.63 -1.14 -9.51
CA ARG A 1043 43.51 -2.21 -8.50
C ARG A 1043 42.31 -2.06 -7.56
N HIS A 1044 41.21 -1.50 -8.07
CA HIS A 1044 39.94 -1.38 -7.35
C HIS A 1044 38.83 -2.17 -8.05
N ASP A 1045 37.79 -2.57 -7.31
CA ASP A 1045 36.61 -3.29 -7.83
C ASP A 1045 35.34 -2.94 -7.03
N TYR A 1046 34.20 -3.52 -7.40
CA TYR A 1046 32.91 -3.39 -6.70
C TYR A 1046 32.15 -4.73 -6.59
N GLU A 1047 31.45 -4.92 -5.48
CA GLU A 1047 30.93 -6.23 -5.02
C GLU A 1047 29.48 -6.53 -5.46
N HIS A 1048 29.01 -5.92 -6.55
CA HIS A 1048 27.67 -6.16 -7.10
C HIS A 1048 27.72 -6.39 -8.61
N LEU A 1049 26.61 -6.90 -9.16
CA LEU A 1049 26.42 -7.06 -10.60
C LEU A 1049 26.60 -5.72 -11.31
N SER A 1050 27.19 -5.74 -12.49
CA SER A 1050 27.43 -4.52 -13.26
C SER A 1050 26.20 -4.08 -14.03
N GLY A 1051 25.21 -4.95 -14.19
CA GLY A 1051 23.96 -4.64 -14.89
C GLY A 1051 22.99 -5.81 -14.95
N HIS A 1052 21.72 -5.49 -15.23
CA HIS A 1052 20.63 -6.45 -15.32
C HIS A 1052 19.59 -6.02 -16.36
N GLY A 1053 18.76 -6.94 -16.85
CA GLY A 1053 17.65 -6.60 -17.74
C GLY A 1053 16.59 -5.76 -17.03
N ILE A 1054 15.79 -5.02 -17.81
CA ILE A 1054 14.71 -4.18 -17.28
C ILE A 1054 13.41 -4.39 -18.09
N GLY A 1055 12.28 -4.52 -17.37
CA GLY A 1055 10.96 -4.78 -17.94
C GLY A 1055 10.26 -3.56 -18.53
N SER A 1056 9.24 -3.80 -19.37
CA SER A 1056 8.32 -2.76 -19.84
C SER A 1056 7.07 -2.72 -18.97
N TYR A 1057 7.02 -1.73 -18.07
CA TYR A 1057 6.02 -1.64 -17.00
C TYR A 1057 5.90 -2.97 -16.24
N LEU A 1058 7.04 -3.49 -15.78
CA LEU A 1058 7.24 -4.78 -15.13
C LEU A 1058 8.41 -4.68 -14.13
N SER A 1059 9.08 -5.79 -13.81
CA SER A 1059 10.21 -5.79 -12.87
C SER A 1059 11.37 -4.91 -13.34
N VAL A 1060 12.01 -4.20 -12.41
CA VAL A 1060 13.22 -3.44 -12.68
C VAL A 1060 14.42 -4.37 -12.93
N GLU A 1061 14.46 -5.52 -12.26
CA GLU A 1061 15.40 -6.62 -12.50
C GLU A 1061 14.68 -7.71 -13.29
N GLU A 1062 15.00 -7.87 -14.57
CA GLU A 1062 14.32 -8.78 -15.48
C GLU A 1062 15.30 -9.75 -16.17
N SER A 1063 14.97 -11.03 -16.09
CA SER A 1063 15.68 -12.10 -16.79
C SER A 1063 15.53 -11.97 -18.32
N PRO A 1064 16.46 -12.50 -19.13
CA PRO A 1064 17.62 -13.28 -18.73
C PRO A 1064 18.88 -12.43 -18.52
N ILE A 1065 18.85 -11.12 -18.74
CA ILE A 1065 20.09 -10.34 -18.81
C ILE A 1065 20.68 -10.15 -17.40
N ASN A 1066 21.86 -10.71 -17.21
CA ASN A 1066 22.74 -10.53 -16.05
C ASN A 1066 24.17 -10.24 -16.55
N ILE A 1067 24.76 -9.13 -16.08
CA ILE A 1067 26.10 -8.69 -16.45
C ILE A 1067 27.01 -8.83 -15.22
N ALA A 1068 27.66 -9.99 -15.14
CA ALA A 1068 28.72 -10.27 -14.18
C ALA A 1068 29.69 -11.31 -14.75
N TYR A 1069 30.99 -11.04 -14.70
CA TYR A 1069 32.03 -11.93 -15.25
C TYR A 1069 32.10 -13.29 -14.54
N THR A 1070 31.54 -13.40 -13.33
CA THR A 1070 31.43 -14.65 -12.55
C THR A 1070 30.32 -15.57 -13.08
N THR A 1071 29.43 -15.06 -13.92
CA THR A 1071 28.24 -15.77 -14.39
C THR A 1071 28.56 -16.70 -15.57
N LYS A 1072 28.02 -17.92 -15.54
CA LYS A 1072 28.29 -18.98 -16.54
C LYS A 1072 27.18 -19.20 -17.58
N HIS A 1073 26.19 -18.30 -17.65
CA HIS A 1073 25.07 -18.46 -18.58
C HIS A 1073 25.48 -18.35 -20.05
N LYS A 1074 24.68 -18.96 -20.93
CA LYS A 1074 24.98 -19.10 -22.37
C LYS A 1074 24.10 -18.24 -23.29
N TYR A 1075 23.24 -17.37 -22.76
CA TYR A 1075 22.43 -16.47 -23.60
C TYR A 1075 23.27 -15.33 -24.17
N VAL A 1076 22.85 -14.82 -25.32
CA VAL A 1076 23.49 -13.75 -26.08
C VAL A 1076 22.58 -12.52 -26.15
N PHE A 1077 23.15 -11.36 -26.43
CA PHE A 1077 22.35 -10.16 -26.69
C PHE A 1077 21.48 -10.32 -27.94
N LYS A 1078 20.32 -9.68 -27.94
CA LYS A 1078 19.43 -9.57 -29.10
C LYS A 1078 18.95 -8.13 -29.26
N GLU A 1079 18.70 -7.73 -30.49
CA GLU A 1079 18.05 -6.44 -30.77
C GLU A 1079 16.73 -6.30 -29.99
N GLY A 1080 16.50 -5.12 -29.41
CA GLY A 1080 15.31 -4.81 -28.60
C GLY A 1080 15.46 -5.20 -27.13
N TYR A 1081 16.61 -5.70 -26.70
CA TYR A 1081 16.91 -5.89 -25.28
C TYR A 1081 17.18 -4.54 -24.62
N PHE A 1082 16.59 -4.33 -23.45
CA PHE A 1082 16.89 -3.21 -22.55
C PHE A 1082 17.52 -3.72 -21.27
N PHE A 1083 18.57 -3.06 -20.82
CA PHE A 1083 19.29 -3.44 -19.60
C PHE A 1083 19.97 -2.24 -18.93
N THR A 1084 20.10 -2.28 -17.61
CA THR A 1084 20.87 -1.34 -16.83
C THR A 1084 22.35 -1.70 -16.90
N VAL A 1085 23.22 -0.69 -16.82
CA VAL A 1085 24.62 -0.85 -16.44
C VAL A 1085 24.97 0.20 -15.40
N ALA A 1086 25.58 -0.25 -14.29
CA ALA A 1086 25.73 0.49 -13.05
C ALA A 1086 27.09 0.25 -12.39
N PRO A 1087 28.25 0.59 -13.00
CA PRO A 1087 29.53 0.49 -12.30
C PRO A 1087 29.54 1.36 -11.04
N GLY A 1088 30.32 0.92 -10.06
CA GLY A 1088 30.49 1.65 -8.82
C GLY A 1088 31.89 1.58 -8.25
N TYR A 1089 32.14 2.40 -7.24
CA TYR A 1089 33.36 2.38 -6.43
C TYR A 1089 32.98 2.80 -5.01
N TYR A 1090 33.33 1.98 -4.02
CA TYR A 1090 32.92 2.20 -2.63
C TYR A 1090 34.16 2.20 -1.74
N LYS A 1091 34.51 3.36 -1.21
CA LYS A 1091 35.61 3.51 -0.26
C LYS A 1091 35.02 3.44 1.15
N ALA A 1092 35.27 2.32 1.83
CA ALA A 1092 34.70 2.03 3.13
C ALA A 1092 34.87 3.21 4.12
N ASN A 1093 33.80 3.54 4.83
CA ASN A 1093 33.72 4.64 5.79
C ASN A 1093 33.97 6.07 5.25
N ASP A 1094 34.09 6.25 3.93
CA ASP A 1094 34.40 7.56 3.32
C ASP A 1094 33.31 7.99 2.32
N TYR A 1095 33.28 7.39 1.13
CA TYR A 1095 32.31 7.73 0.08
C TYR A 1095 32.05 6.57 -0.89
N GLY A 1096 30.96 6.66 -1.65
CA GLY A 1096 30.71 5.77 -2.77
C GLY A 1096 30.21 6.49 -4.01
N ILE A 1097 30.48 5.87 -5.15
CA ILE A 1097 30.12 6.33 -6.47
C ILE A 1097 29.31 5.22 -7.13
N ARG A 1098 28.18 5.58 -7.71
CA ARG A 1098 27.43 4.74 -8.66
C ARG A 1098 26.92 5.61 -9.79
N LEU A 1099 27.19 5.17 -11.01
CA LEU A 1099 26.66 5.77 -12.21
C LEU A 1099 25.89 4.71 -12.97
N LYS A 1100 24.60 4.94 -13.22
CA LYS A 1100 23.74 3.95 -13.87
C LYS A 1100 22.97 4.55 -15.03
N ASN A 1101 23.01 3.87 -16.17
CA ASN A 1101 22.21 4.14 -17.35
C ASN A 1101 21.51 2.86 -17.81
N VAL A 1102 20.38 3.03 -18.49
CA VAL A 1102 19.73 1.99 -19.28
C VAL A 1102 20.19 2.10 -20.72
N PHE A 1103 20.45 0.94 -21.32
CA PHE A 1103 20.89 0.76 -22.69
C PHE A 1103 19.88 -0.08 -23.45
N GLU A 1104 19.72 0.24 -24.73
CA GLU A 1104 19.00 -0.55 -25.71
C GLU A 1104 19.99 -1.19 -26.69
N VAL A 1105 19.82 -2.48 -26.96
CA VAL A 1105 20.56 -3.17 -28.03
C VAL A 1105 19.91 -2.88 -29.38
N ILE A 1106 20.68 -2.34 -30.31
CA ILE A 1106 20.24 -2.03 -31.68
C ILE A 1106 21.11 -2.75 -32.71
N ASP A 1107 20.53 -3.18 -33.82
CA ASP A 1107 21.25 -3.73 -34.98
C ASP A 1107 21.95 -2.58 -35.72
N THR A 1108 23.23 -2.74 -36.05
CA THR A 1108 23.96 -1.69 -36.79
C THR A 1108 23.56 -1.64 -38.27
N HIS A 1109 22.86 -2.68 -38.75
CA HIS A 1109 22.58 -3.00 -40.14
C HIS A 1109 23.81 -3.26 -41.01
N ASP A 1110 25.00 -3.26 -40.39
CA ASP A 1110 26.26 -3.63 -41.00
C ASP A 1110 26.50 -5.13 -40.83
N LYS A 1111 27.12 -5.73 -41.85
CA LYS A 1111 27.55 -7.13 -41.81
C LYS A 1111 29.06 -7.20 -41.95
N HIS A 1112 29.69 -8.07 -41.17
CA HIS A 1112 31.07 -8.45 -41.39
C HIS A 1112 31.20 -9.23 -42.72
N PHE A 1113 32.40 -9.30 -43.28
CA PHE A 1113 32.65 -10.01 -44.55
C PHE A 1113 32.26 -11.50 -44.49
N THR A 1114 32.21 -12.10 -43.29
CA THR A 1114 31.77 -13.48 -43.05
C THR A 1114 30.25 -13.65 -42.99
N GLY A 1115 29.48 -12.55 -43.07
CA GLY A 1115 28.02 -12.53 -42.95
C GLY A 1115 27.49 -12.37 -41.51
N ALA A 1116 28.38 -12.32 -40.51
CA ALA A 1116 27.98 -12.10 -39.11
C ALA A 1116 27.37 -10.70 -38.91
N LYS A 1117 26.26 -10.64 -38.16
CA LYS A 1117 25.59 -9.39 -37.81
C LYS A 1117 26.31 -8.71 -36.65
N PHE A 1118 26.27 -7.38 -36.64
CA PHE A 1118 26.81 -6.56 -35.56
C PHE A 1118 25.69 -5.78 -34.86
N LEU A 1119 25.86 -5.64 -33.55
CA LEU A 1119 24.98 -4.90 -32.66
C LEU A 1119 25.77 -3.76 -32.03
N THR A 1120 25.06 -2.74 -31.56
CA THR A 1120 25.60 -1.65 -30.76
C THR A 1120 24.61 -1.27 -29.66
N LEU A 1121 25.03 -0.38 -28.76
CA LEU A 1121 24.26 0.04 -27.60
C LEU A 1121 23.85 1.50 -27.73
N GLN A 1122 22.54 1.75 -27.61
CA GLN A 1122 21.99 3.10 -27.54
C GLN A 1122 21.64 3.44 -26.09
N VAL A 1123 22.19 4.54 -25.57
CA VAL A 1123 21.84 5.03 -24.24
C VAL A 1123 20.41 5.56 -24.23
N THR A 1124 19.57 5.00 -23.35
CA THR A 1124 18.18 5.43 -23.16
C THR A 1124 18.05 6.46 -22.03
N THR A 1125 18.89 6.37 -20.99
CA THR A 1125 18.90 7.32 -19.88
C THR A 1125 19.60 8.62 -20.27
N LEU A 1126 18.87 9.74 -20.26
CA LEU A 1126 19.36 11.06 -20.70
C LEU A 1126 19.45 12.06 -19.54
N VAL A 1127 20.33 11.82 -18.57
CA VAL A 1127 20.57 12.74 -17.44
C VAL A 1127 22.06 13.09 -17.37
N PRO A 1128 22.44 14.36 -17.20
CA PRO A 1128 23.85 14.76 -17.18
C PRO A 1128 24.68 14.03 -16.12
N PHE A 1129 25.98 13.91 -16.39
CA PHE A 1129 26.97 13.53 -15.38
C PHE A 1129 27.54 14.79 -14.74
N GLU A 1130 27.97 14.71 -13.47
CA GLU A 1130 28.54 15.86 -12.75
C GLU A 1130 29.88 16.27 -13.36
N SER A 1131 29.90 17.43 -14.01
CA SER A 1131 31.07 17.93 -14.74
C SER A 1131 32.26 18.26 -13.83
N LYS A 1132 32.00 18.69 -12.58
CA LYS A 1132 33.05 19.02 -11.59
C LYS A 1132 33.85 17.79 -11.19
N LEU A 1133 33.26 16.60 -11.29
CA LEU A 1133 33.87 15.32 -10.90
C LEU A 1133 34.69 14.66 -12.02
N ILE A 1134 34.73 15.25 -13.22
CA ILE A 1134 35.37 14.63 -14.38
C ILE A 1134 36.77 15.21 -14.60
N ASP A 1135 37.78 14.38 -14.38
CA ASP A 1135 39.14 14.68 -14.77
C ASP A 1135 39.32 14.44 -16.27
N LYS A 1136 39.26 15.53 -17.04
CA LYS A 1136 39.39 15.51 -18.49
C LYS A 1136 40.76 14.99 -18.96
N THR A 1137 41.78 14.95 -18.12
CA THR A 1137 43.10 14.43 -18.51
C THR A 1137 43.12 12.90 -18.60
N LEU A 1138 42.20 12.22 -17.91
CA LEU A 1138 42.05 10.76 -17.91
C LEU A 1138 41.18 10.23 -19.04
N LEU A 1139 40.53 11.12 -19.81
CA LEU A 1139 39.70 10.76 -20.95
C LEU A 1139 40.46 10.91 -22.27
N SER A 1140 40.37 9.90 -23.11
CA SER A 1140 40.80 9.95 -24.52
C SER A 1140 39.96 10.97 -25.31
N LEU A 1141 40.45 11.32 -26.51
CA LEU A 1141 39.72 12.23 -27.41
C LEU A 1141 38.34 11.68 -27.82
N GLN A 1142 38.23 10.37 -28.01
CA GLN A 1142 36.97 9.74 -28.38
C GLN A 1142 35.97 9.73 -27.21
N GLU A 1143 36.43 9.43 -25.99
CA GLU A 1143 35.58 9.47 -24.79
C GLU A 1143 35.07 10.91 -24.51
N LYS A 1144 35.92 11.94 -24.71
CA LYS A 1144 35.50 13.35 -24.63
C LYS A 1144 34.44 13.70 -25.68
N LYS A 1145 34.64 13.25 -26.92
CA LYS A 1145 33.67 13.48 -28.01
C LYS A 1145 32.33 12.83 -27.69
N TRP A 1146 32.35 11.60 -27.19
CA TRP A 1146 31.14 10.90 -26.77
C TRP A 1146 30.40 11.66 -25.66
N LEU A 1147 31.12 12.11 -24.61
CA LEU A 1147 30.52 12.83 -23.50
C LEU A 1147 29.88 14.16 -23.94
N ASN A 1148 30.54 14.90 -24.83
CA ASN A 1148 29.98 16.13 -25.40
C ASN A 1148 28.72 15.86 -26.22
N ASN A 1149 28.73 14.81 -27.05
CA ASN A 1149 27.56 14.42 -27.84
C ASN A 1149 26.39 13.97 -26.94
N TYR A 1150 26.68 13.22 -25.88
CA TYR A 1150 25.68 12.81 -24.89
C TYR A 1150 25.02 14.04 -24.23
N ASN A 1151 25.81 15.00 -23.78
CA ASN A 1151 25.29 16.24 -23.19
C ASN A 1151 24.51 17.09 -24.21
N ALA A 1152 24.94 17.14 -25.47
CA ALA A 1152 24.21 17.83 -26.53
C ALA A 1152 22.84 17.17 -26.79
N GLN A 1153 22.80 15.83 -26.83
CA GLN A 1153 21.55 15.08 -26.99
C GLN A 1153 20.58 15.31 -25.82
N ILE A 1154 21.09 15.38 -24.58
CA ILE A 1154 20.26 15.73 -23.41
C ILE A 1154 19.68 17.14 -23.58
N ARG A 1155 20.53 18.12 -23.94
CA ARG A 1155 20.10 19.51 -24.13
C ARG A 1155 19.01 19.65 -25.20
N GLU A 1156 19.13 18.90 -26.28
CA GLU A 1156 18.15 18.88 -27.36
C GLU A 1156 16.86 18.17 -26.95
N THR A 1157 16.97 16.94 -26.46
CA THR A 1157 15.81 16.06 -26.23
C THR A 1157 15.09 16.39 -24.92
N VAL A 1158 15.82 16.35 -23.81
CA VAL A 1158 15.26 16.62 -22.47
C VAL A 1158 15.00 18.11 -22.31
N GLY A 1159 15.88 18.96 -22.83
CA GLY A 1159 15.69 20.41 -22.79
C GLY A 1159 14.45 20.89 -23.57
N ALA A 1160 14.13 20.27 -24.71
CA ALA A 1160 12.88 20.55 -25.42
C ALA A 1160 11.65 20.16 -24.60
N GLU A 1161 11.70 19.00 -23.94
CA GLU A 1161 10.60 18.52 -23.11
C GLU A 1161 10.41 19.36 -21.83
N LEU A 1162 11.50 19.78 -21.18
CA LEU A 1162 11.47 20.72 -20.05
C LEU A 1162 10.79 22.04 -20.43
N LYS A 1163 11.13 22.62 -21.59
CA LYS A 1163 10.46 23.81 -22.12
C LYS A 1163 8.98 23.57 -22.36
N ARG A 1164 8.62 22.42 -22.95
CA ARG A 1164 7.22 22.04 -23.21
C ARG A 1164 6.42 21.93 -21.91
N GLN A 1165 7.04 21.47 -20.82
CA GLN A 1165 6.45 21.38 -19.49
C GLN A 1165 6.57 22.67 -18.66
N LEU A 1166 7.13 23.76 -19.22
CA LEU A 1166 7.37 25.04 -18.55
C LEU A 1166 8.30 24.94 -17.32
N LYS A 1167 9.17 23.91 -17.26
CA LYS A 1167 10.18 23.73 -16.20
C LYS A 1167 11.48 24.45 -16.60
N MET A 1168 11.39 25.79 -16.68
CA MET A 1168 12.47 26.62 -17.22
C MET A 1168 13.71 26.68 -16.32
N GLN A 1169 13.55 26.57 -15.00
CA GLN A 1169 14.68 26.58 -14.07
C GLN A 1169 15.63 25.41 -14.35
N ALA A 1170 15.10 24.20 -14.50
CA ALA A 1170 15.89 23.02 -14.86
C ALA A 1170 16.38 23.00 -16.31
N PHE A 1171 15.81 23.84 -17.17
CA PHE A 1171 16.32 24.03 -18.53
C PHE A 1171 17.59 24.89 -18.55
N TYR A 1172 17.73 25.87 -17.67
CA TYR A 1172 18.92 26.71 -17.61
C TYR A 1172 20.07 25.96 -16.97
#